data_AF-A0A484R5P2-F1
#
_entry.id   AF-A0A484R5P2-F1
#
_cell.length_a   1.000
_cell.length_b   1.000
_cell.length_c   1.000
_cell.angle_alpha   90.00
_cell.angle_beta   90.00
_cell.angle_gamma   90.00
#
_symmetry.space_group_name_H-M   'P 1'
#
loop_
_entity.id
_entity.type
_entity.pdbx_description
1 polymer ?
#
loop_
_entity_poly.entity_id
_entity_poly.type
_entity_poly.pdbx_seq_one_letter_code
_entity_poly.pdbx_strand_id
1 'polypeptide(L)'
;MTDTASPADPSDAFPGVADWRRPVARLALGLAVALLGSALVCAVAANWPAMPVWARLAGAQAIVVLCVLIALALGRRDGAGHPRPTLVAALVLAGIALGALLALIGQTYQTGADTWQLFAWWAVLLVPWGLAGGAAPWMLCLLVGNVALMFGLAELTPLAWMTVFDTPLGGMVAGACNLIALAIWEIMLMRGATRAKWGVRVLAALTLASLSFSVMISPMKLDLLHVVFVWLLISLSFWFYRVRNDRVVLAMVAAAFMTVSLRWAGDWLFDGIDGLIALPVMAGLILTEAWLVARLLQAGRGKTPARTDAAQPPAVAADGSPPWYVQVLLAGAAWLAALMLLVTTAFLRGIDEPSDLLWPGIVLALAGAGVLRLKRLPVFPRQMAIALSLTGLGMAAVAVLEDAASDARVWAVCFGFAAILYALAAERVLRLLTGIGMGVAVIGGSLAVHQQSDLLLRILFSPAGDVFQTSLMPTAILAWGAALAFLAAATGPAARQRWTPLAWAWALVAQAGVWLAGGVPLTGWPALWSLYTPAALALAATVLLPVFCMAWASAPGLPGHAPGASRAGPGWRLGACVGVLGLSLLWMPSPGVAFALAWLLLGQALRRPLLTGLGVLGGLGYLLRYYYQLQVPLLDKSLWLALAGALAWVLYVAAAWGARAARRRAEPDAPARQAAVPRGPAWRLAVITLGLAAALGVSNTSVWRNERILAQGQVLRLALAPVDPRSLMQGDYMALNFEVADQLRQLRPPGAPADAPVVEVPADGYLVLRHDEQGVARLQRVQAEPRPRAQDEIALRYRKRAGQVHVVTNAYFFAEGQAERYEAARFGEFRVNDGGTGLLLRLLDAEGQPL
;
A
#
# COMPACT_ATOMS: atom_id res chain seq x y z
N MET A 1 6.05 -30.21 49.32
CA MET A 1 6.75 -31.51 49.24
C MET A 1 5.70 -32.51 48.82
N THR A 2 5.53 -32.87 47.55
CA THR A 2 6.51 -33.43 46.62
C THR A 2 6.37 -32.83 45.22
N ASP A 3 7.49 -32.35 44.68
CA ASP A 3 7.68 -31.93 43.30
C ASP A 3 7.52 -33.13 42.34
N THR A 4 6.60 -33.02 41.40
CA THR A 4 6.69 -33.73 40.12
C THR A 4 6.89 -32.67 39.04
N ALA A 5 8.16 -32.35 38.79
CA ALA A 5 8.58 -31.57 37.64
C ALA A 5 8.12 -32.27 36.36
N SER A 6 7.05 -31.75 35.75
CA SER A 6 6.68 -32.07 34.38
C SER A 6 7.88 -31.73 33.48
N PRO A 7 8.31 -32.63 32.58
CA PRO A 7 9.42 -32.33 31.69
C PRO A 7 9.04 -31.10 30.85
N ALA A 8 9.87 -30.06 30.91
CA ALA A 8 9.72 -28.88 30.07
C ALA A 8 9.63 -29.32 28.60
N ASP A 9 8.50 -29.01 27.96
CA ASP A 9 8.26 -29.29 26.55
C ASP A 9 9.30 -28.50 25.72
N PRO A 10 10.13 -29.15 24.89
CA PRO A 10 11.16 -28.48 24.09
C PRO A 10 10.57 -27.49 23.06
N SER A 11 9.24 -27.40 22.91
CA SER A 11 8.57 -26.37 22.13
C SER A 11 8.46 -24.99 22.81
N ASP A 12 8.73 -24.90 24.12
CA ASP A 12 8.82 -23.62 24.87
C ASP A 12 10.19 -22.93 24.77
N ALA A 13 11.17 -23.59 24.15
CA ALA A 13 12.37 -22.91 23.70
C ALA A 13 12.00 -22.00 22.53
N PHE A 14 11.99 -20.68 22.75
CA PHE A 14 12.11 -19.69 21.68
C PHE A 14 13.17 -20.22 20.70
N PRO A 15 12.83 -20.63 19.47
CA PRO A 15 13.87 -21.15 18.61
C PRO A 15 14.76 -19.96 18.30
N GLY A 16 16.01 -20.03 18.74
CA GLY A 16 16.97 -18.94 18.56
C GLY A 16 17.16 -18.63 17.10
N VAL A 17 17.30 -17.35 16.75
CA VAL A 17 17.95 -17.03 15.49
C VAL A 17 19.42 -17.37 15.67
N ALA A 18 19.84 -18.52 15.14
CA ALA A 18 21.22 -18.98 15.26
C ALA A 18 22.25 -18.02 14.58
N ASP A 19 21.78 -17.06 13.76
CA ASP A 19 22.62 -16.05 13.10
C ASP A 19 21.79 -14.82 12.62
N TRP A 20 21.90 -13.69 13.34
CA TRP A 20 21.19 -12.43 13.02
C TRP A 20 21.63 -11.80 11.69
N ARG A 21 22.73 -12.27 11.10
CA ARG A 21 23.23 -11.78 9.81
C ARG A 21 22.28 -12.09 8.66
N ARG A 22 21.57 -13.22 8.72
CA ARG A 22 20.62 -13.64 7.66
C ARG A 22 19.34 -12.80 7.59
N PRO A 23 18.60 -12.56 8.69
CA PRO A 23 17.41 -11.70 8.63
C PRO A 23 17.79 -10.26 8.24
N VAL A 24 18.88 -9.72 8.77
CA VAL A 24 19.39 -8.39 8.39
C VAL A 24 19.72 -8.33 6.90
N ALA A 25 20.41 -9.33 6.34
CA ALA A 25 20.68 -9.37 4.91
C ALA A 25 19.38 -9.38 4.07
N ARG A 26 18.35 -10.12 4.48
CA ARG A 26 17.07 -10.17 3.74
C ARG A 26 16.33 -8.83 3.78
N LEU A 27 16.25 -8.20 4.96
CA LEU A 27 15.61 -6.89 5.12
C LEU A 27 16.37 -5.83 4.33
N ALA A 28 17.70 -5.79 4.44
CA ALA A 28 18.54 -4.84 3.75
C ALA A 28 18.44 -4.99 2.22
N LEU A 29 18.38 -6.22 1.71
CA LEU A 29 18.15 -6.47 0.27
C LEU A 29 16.78 -5.98 -0.20
N GLY A 30 15.72 -6.28 0.56
CA GLY A 30 14.37 -5.81 0.23
C GLY A 30 14.26 -4.28 0.24
N LEU A 31 14.87 -3.64 1.25
CA LEU A 31 14.94 -2.19 1.36
C LEU A 31 15.74 -1.57 0.21
N ALA A 32 16.89 -2.15 -0.16
CA ALA A 32 17.69 -1.69 -1.29
C ALA A 32 16.90 -1.72 -2.61
N VAL A 33 16.17 -2.81 -2.87
CA VAL A 33 15.33 -2.92 -4.09
C VAL A 33 14.22 -1.87 -4.09
N ALA A 34 13.53 -1.68 -2.96
CA ALA A 34 12.46 -0.70 -2.85
C ALA A 34 12.98 0.73 -3.08
N LEU A 35 14.07 1.11 -2.39
CA LEU A 35 14.64 2.45 -2.46
C LEU A 35 15.29 2.75 -3.81
N LEU A 36 16.08 1.83 -4.37
CA LEU A 36 16.69 2.01 -5.70
C LEU A 36 15.63 2.02 -6.81
N GLY A 37 14.59 1.20 -6.68
CA GLY A 37 13.46 1.21 -7.60
C GLY A 37 12.71 2.54 -7.56
N SER A 38 12.40 3.05 -6.36
CA SER A 38 11.79 4.38 -6.18
C SER A 38 12.70 5.51 -6.69
N ALA A 39 14.01 5.43 -6.45
CA ALA A 39 14.97 6.40 -6.95
C ALA A 39 14.93 6.50 -8.48
N LEU A 40 14.89 5.36 -9.17
CA LEU A 40 14.78 5.31 -10.62
C LEU A 40 13.48 5.92 -11.14
N VAL A 41 12.35 5.63 -10.48
CA VAL A 41 11.05 6.21 -10.85
C VAL A 41 11.07 7.73 -10.69
N CYS A 42 11.57 8.26 -9.56
CA CYS A 42 11.71 9.70 -9.35
C CYS A 42 12.67 10.35 -10.35
N ALA A 43 13.80 9.69 -10.66
CA ALA A 43 14.75 10.19 -11.65
C ALA A 43 14.14 10.29 -13.05
N VAL A 44 13.34 9.31 -13.47
CA VAL A 44 12.64 9.39 -14.77
C VAL A 44 11.58 10.49 -14.74
N ALA A 45 10.79 10.57 -13.66
CA ALA A 45 9.73 11.58 -13.52
C ALA A 45 10.27 13.02 -13.51
N ALA A 46 11.49 13.25 -12.99
CA ALA A 46 12.13 14.57 -12.97
C ALA A 46 12.39 15.18 -14.37
N ASN A 47 12.38 14.36 -15.43
CA ASN A 47 12.47 14.77 -16.83
C ASN A 47 13.63 15.72 -17.16
N TRP A 48 14.80 15.15 -17.49
CA TRP A 48 16.05 15.91 -17.70
C TRP A 48 16.08 16.60 -19.08
N PRO A 49 15.97 17.94 -19.17
CA PRO A 49 15.93 18.63 -20.46
C PRO A 49 17.32 18.78 -21.08
N ALA A 50 18.37 18.86 -20.25
CA ALA A 50 19.75 18.98 -20.70
C ALA A 50 20.32 17.67 -21.30
N MET A 51 19.65 16.54 -21.09
CA MET A 51 20.12 15.25 -21.57
C MET A 51 19.47 14.92 -22.93
N PRO A 52 20.26 14.63 -23.98
CA PRO A 52 19.73 14.27 -25.29
C PRO A 52 18.76 13.08 -25.21
N VAL A 53 17.72 13.08 -26.06
CA VAL A 53 16.70 12.02 -26.13
C VAL A 53 17.32 10.62 -26.18
N TRP A 54 18.27 10.42 -27.09
CA TRP A 54 18.95 9.14 -27.25
C TRP A 54 19.76 8.72 -26.01
N ALA A 55 20.37 9.68 -25.32
CA ALA A 55 21.11 9.38 -24.09
C ALA A 55 20.16 8.94 -22.97
N ARG A 56 18.99 9.60 -22.82
CA ARG A 56 17.98 9.23 -21.81
C ARG A 56 17.42 7.83 -22.06
N LEU A 57 17.01 7.54 -23.30
CA LEU A 57 16.45 6.24 -23.68
C LEU A 57 17.49 5.12 -23.58
N ALA A 58 18.71 5.33 -24.10
CA ALA A 58 19.79 4.35 -24.01
C ALA A 58 20.21 4.10 -22.56
N GLY A 59 20.26 5.15 -21.72
CA GLY A 59 20.54 5.03 -20.29
C GLY A 59 19.50 4.17 -19.56
N ALA A 60 18.20 4.42 -19.79
CA ALA A 60 17.13 3.61 -19.20
C ALA A 60 17.17 2.15 -19.68
N GLN A 61 17.42 1.90 -20.97
CA GLN A 61 17.62 0.55 -21.49
C GLN A 61 18.83 -0.15 -20.88
N ALA A 62 19.95 0.57 -20.72
CA ALA A 62 21.16 0.03 -20.11
C ALA A 62 20.93 -0.42 -18.66
N ILE A 63 20.11 0.31 -17.89
CA ILE A 63 19.73 -0.08 -16.52
C ILE A 63 18.92 -1.38 -16.52
N VAL A 64 17.95 -1.53 -17.43
CA VAL A 64 17.17 -2.78 -17.58
C VAL A 64 18.09 -3.94 -17.94
N VAL A 65 18.94 -3.75 -18.96
CA VAL A 65 19.92 -4.76 -19.41
C VAL A 65 20.85 -5.15 -18.27
N LEU A 66 21.41 -4.18 -17.53
CA LEU A 66 22.30 -4.44 -16.40
C LEU A 66 21.62 -5.28 -15.32
N CYS A 67 20.39 -4.91 -14.92
CA CYS A 67 19.63 -5.68 -13.92
C CYS A 67 19.39 -7.13 -14.38
N VAL A 68 19.06 -7.34 -15.67
CA VAL A 68 18.85 -8.68 -16.22
C VAL A 68 20.16 -9.46 -16.34
N LEU A 69 21.25 -8.83 -16.78
CA LEU A 69 22.57 -9.48 -16.85
C LEU A 69 23.04 -9.93 -15.46
N ILE A 70 22.81 -9.11 -14.43
CA ILE A 70 23.04 -9.49 -13.03
C ILE A 70 22.16 -10.69 -12.66
N ALA A 71 20.87 -10.68 -13.00
CA ALA A 71 19.98 -11.81 -12.75
C ALA A 71 20.44 -13.09 -13.45
N LEU A 72 20.90 -13.01 -14.71
CA LEU A 72 21.43 -14.14 -15.46
C LEU A 72 22.74 -14.67 -14.85
N ALA A 73 23.65 -13.78 -14.46
CA ALA A 73 24.90 -14.16 -13.80
C ALA A 73 24.67 -14.87 -12.46
N LEU A 74 23.70 -14.39 -11.68
CA LEU A 74 23.26 -15.04 -10.44
C LEU A 74 22.56 -16.38 -10.71
N GLY A 75 21.73 -16.44 -11.76
CA GLY A 75 20.92 -17.60 -12.12
C GLY A 75 21.75 -18.77 -12.64
N ARG A 76 22.89 -18.51 -13.29
CA ARG A 76 23.86 -19.55 -13.70
C ARG A 76 24.38 -20.37 -12.52
N ARG A 77 24.38 -19.79 -11.32
CA ARG A 77 24.87 -20.40 -10.07
C ARG A 77 23.75 -20.99 -9.22
N ASP A 78 22.50 -20.88 -9.64
CA ASP A 78 21.33 -21.40 -8.91
C ASP A 78 21.10 -22.87 -9.28
N GLY A 79 20.58 -23.67 -8.34
CA GLY A 79 20.18 -25.05 -8.65
C GLY A 79 18.78 -25.12 -9.28
N ALA A 80 18.35 -26.35 -9.58
CA ALA A 80 16.98 -26.64 -10.05
C ALA A 80 15.87 -26.24 -9.04
N GLY A 81 16.24 -25.94 -7.79
CA GLY A 81 15.33 -25.49 -6.75
C GLY A 81 14.87 -24.02 -6.90
N HIS A 82 14.39 -23.46 -5.79
CA HIS A 82 13.84 -22.10 -5.76
C HIS A 82 14.93 -21.04 -6.04
N PRO A 83 14.60 -19.95 -6.76
CA PRO A 83 15.56 -18.90 -7.06
C PRO A 83 16.09 -18.24 -5.79
N ARG A 84 17.39 -17.89 -5.79
CA ARG A 84 17.97 -17.17 -4.65
C ARG A 84 17.36 -15.78 -4.50
N PRO A 85 17.23 -15.25 -3.27
CA PRO A 85 16.66 -13.91 -3.03
C PRO A 85 17.34 -12.80 -3.84
N THR A 86 18.64 -12.93 -4.13
CA THR A 86 19.40 -11.96 -4.94
C THR A 86 19.00 -11.95 -6.40
N LEU A 87 18.73 -13.13 -6.98
CA LEU A 87 18.22 -13.23 -8.35
C LEU A 87 16.82 -12.64 -8.42
N VAL A 88 15.98 -12.97 -7.43
CA VAL A 88 14.62 -12.43 -7.31
C VAL A 88 14.66 -10.90 -7.20
N ALA A 89 15.54 -10.36 -6.35
CA ALA A 89 15.74 -8.92 -6.19
C ALA A 89 16.15 -8.24 -7.51
N ALA A 90 17.10 -8.82 -8.26
CA ALA A 90 17.51 -8.29 -9.55
C ALA A 90 16.38 -8.30 -10.59
N LEU A 91 15.54 -9.34 -10.60
CA LEU A 91 14.37 -9.40 -11.49
C LEU A 91 13.26 -8.41 -11.10
N VAL A 92 13.02 -8.19 -9.81
CA VAL A 92 12.10 -7.14 -9.35
C VAL A 92 12.60 -5.76 -9.77
N LEU A 93 13.90 -5.48 -9.59
CA LEU A 93 14.50 -4.20 -9.98
C LEU A 93 14.48 -4.02 -11.51
N ALA A 94 14.76 -5.06 -12.28
CA ALA A 94 14.59 -5.06 -13.73
C ALA A 94 13.13 -4.76 -14.11
N GLY A 95 12.18 -5.34 -13.38
CA GLY A 95 10.75 -5.10 -13.55
C GLY A 95 10.34 -3.65 -13.32
N ILE A 96 10.84 -3.02 -12.26
CA ILE A 96 10.62 -1.59 -11.98
C ILE A 96 11.29 -0.72 -13.05
N ALA A 97 12.53 -1.04 -13.43
CA ALA A 97 13.25 -0.32 -14.48
C ALA A 97 12.56 -0.41 -15.85
N LEU A 98 11.92 -1.54 -16.16
CA LEU A 98 11.12 -1.69 -17.36
C LEU A 98 9.91 -0.75 -17.34
N GLY A 99 9.21 -0.63 -16.22
CA GLY A 99 8.11 0.33 -16.07
C GLY A 99 8.58 1.77 -16.27
N ALA A 100 9.73 2.12 -15.66
CA ALA A 100 10.35 3.43 -15.83
C ALA A 100 10.77 3.70 -17.29
N LEU A 101 11.28 2.71 -18.01
CA LEU A 101 11.60 2.81 -19.44
C LEU A 101 10.34 3.06 -20.29
N LEU A 102 9.25 2.33 -20.04
CA LEU A 102 7.99 2.51 -20.77
C LEU A 102 7.38 3.89 -20.51
N ALA A 103 7.43 4.37 -19.26
CA ALA A 103 7.02 5.72 -18.88
C ALA A 103 7.88 6.79 -19.57
N LEU A 104 9.20 6.63 -19.57
CA LEU A 104 10.10 7.55 -20.23
C LEU A 104 9.84 7.65 -21.74
N ILE A 105 9.51 6.54 -22.40
CA ILE A 105 9.13 6.54 -23.84
C ILE A 105 7.84 7.33 -24.04
N GLY A 106 6.80 7.06 -23.24
CA GLY A 106 5.53 7.79 -23.31
C GLY A 106 5.71 9.29 -23.09
N GLN A 107 6.52 9.66 -22.11
CA GLN A 107 6.88 11.04 -21.77
C GLN A 107 7.67 11.72 -22.89
N THR A 108 8.70 11.05 -23.42
CA THR A 108 9.61 11.62 -24.44
C THR A 108 8.87 11.95 -25.74
N TYR A 109 7.95 11.07 -26.16
CA TYR A 109 7.23 11.23 -27.42
C TYR A 109 5.83 11.84 -27.25
N GLN A 110 5.45 12.22 -26.02
CA GLN A 110 4.15 12.83 -25.70
C GLN A 110 2.99 12.09 -26.37
N THR A 111 3.02 10.75 -26.31
CA THR A 111 2.18 9.89 -27.15
C THR A 111 0.69 10.00 -26.82
N GLY A 112 0.34 10.62 -25.68
CA GLY A 112 -1.02 10.74 -25.16
C GLY A 112 -1.75 9.40 -25.05
N ALA A 113 -0.99 8.30 -25.02
CA ALA A 113 -1.54 6.96 -24.97
C ALA A 113 -2.24 6.74 -23.62
N ASP A 114 -3.44 6.15 -23.68
CA ASP A 114 -4.24 5.72 -22.54
C ASP A 114 -3.34 5.12 -21.43
N THR A 115 -3.44 5.67 -20.21
CA THR A 115 -2.54 5.32 -19.09
C THR A 115 -2.58 3.83 -18.78
N TRP A 116 -3.74 3.18 -18.92
CA TRP A 116 -3.86 1.74 -18.70
C TRP A 116 -3.06 0.90 -19.70
N GLN A 117 -2.86 1.35 -20.94
CA GLN A 117 -2.12 0.60 -21.96
C GLN A 117 -0.65 0.46 -21.57
N LEU A 118 -0.08 1.51 -20.99
CA LEU A 118 1.28 1.48 -20.45
C LEU A 118 1.41 0.41 -19.37
N PHE A 119 0.51 0.42 -18.38
CA PHE A 119 0.54 -0.58 -17.30
C PHE A 119 0.22 -1.99 -17.80
N ALA A 120 -0.65 -2.15 -18.80
CA ALA A 120 -0.97 -3.44 -19.41
C ALA A 120 0.25 -4.04 -20.13
N TRP A 121 0.92 -3.27 -20.98
CA TRP A 121 2.17 -3.70 -21.63
C TRP A 121 3.25 -4.01 -20.61
N TRP A 122 3.35 -3.19 -19.55
CA TRP A 122 4.28 -3.46 -18.46
C TRP A 122 3.98 -4.80 -17.78
N ALA A 123 2.73 -5.09 -17.42
CA ALA A 123 2.34 -6.36 -16.83
C ALA A 123 2.66 -7.55 -17.75
N VAL A 124 2.33 -7.46 -19.04
CA VAL A 124 2.60 -8.53 -20.02
C VAL A 124 4.09 -8.82 -20.13
N LEU A 125 4.92 -7.77 -20.23
CA LEU A 125 6.37 -7.91 -20.35
C LEU A 125 7.04 -8.42 -19.06
N LEU A 126 6.38 -8.30 -17.90
CA LEU A 126 6.85 -8.88 -16.63
C LEU A 126 6.61 -10.38 -16.50
N VAL A 127 5.68 -10.97 -17.28
CA VAL A 127 5.31 -12.39 -17.16
C VAL A 127 6.51 -13.34 -17.20
N PRO A 128 7.48 -13.22 -18.14
CA PRO A 128 8.65 -14.09 -18.16
C PRO A 128 9.47 -14.02 -16.86
N TRP A 129 9.69 -12.81 -16.33
CA TRP A 129 10.45 -12.63 -15.09
C TRP A 129 9.68 -13.09 -13.86
N GLY A 130 8.36 -12.99 -13.88
CA GLY A 130 7.47 -13.60 -12.90
C GLY A 130 7.61 -15.13 -12.83
N LEU A 131 7.60 -15.81 -13.99
CA LEU A 131 7.78 -17.26 -14.07
C LEU A 131 9.17 -17.70 -13.61
N ALA A 132 10.21 -16.93 -13.95
CA ALA A 132 11.60 -17.25 -13.60
C ALA A 132 11.96 -16.95 -12.14
N GLY A 133 11.43 -15.85 -11.58
CA GLY A 133 11.78 -15.32 -10.26
C GLY A 133 10.82 -15.72 -9.13
N GLY A 134 9.70 -16.38 -9.44
CA GLY A 134 8.74 -16.88 -8.47
C GLY A 134 7.87 -15.77 -7.87
N ALA A 135 7.62 -15.83 -6.55
CA ALA A 135 6.54 -15.08 -5.92
C ALA A 135 6.62 -13.56 -6.05
N ALA A 136 7.81 -12.95 -5.86
CA ALA A 136 7.90 -11.49 -5.79
C ALA A 136 7.73 -10.80 -7.15
N PRO A 137 8.41 -11.22 -8.24
CA PRO A 137 8.19 -10.61 -9.56
C PRO A 137 6.81 -10.96 -10.12
N TRP A 138 6.25 -12.14 -9.80
CA TRP A 138 4.86 -12.45 -10.15
C TRP A 138 3.87 -11.55 -9.41
N MET A 139 4.11 -11.24 -8.12
CA MET A 139 3.28 -10.29 -7.39
C MET A 139 3.39 -8.87 -7.95
N LEU A 140 4.59 -8.45 -8.39
CA LEU A 140 4.77 -7.19 -9.11
C LEU A 140 3.94 -7.17 -10.41
N CYS A 141 3.99 -8.25 -11.20
CA CYS A 141 3.17 -8.41 -12.41
C CYS A 141 1.67 -8.29 -12.11
N LEU A 142 1.19 -8.92 -11.04
CA LEU A 142 -0.22 -8.87 -10.64
C LEU A 142 -0.62 -7.50 -10.08
N LEU A 143 0.27 -6.83 -9.36
CA LEU A 143 0.05 -5.46 -8.89
C LEU A 143 -0.08 -4.51 -10.08
N VAL A 144 0.88 -4.53 -11.00
CA VAL A 144 0.87 -3.71 -12.22
C VAL A 144 -0.37 -4.03 -13.09
N GLY A 145 -0.73 -5.32 -13.20
CA GLY A 145 -1.94 -5.74 -13.91
C GLY A 145 -3.24 -5.24 -13.26
N ASN A 146 -3.31 -5.22 -11.93
CA ASN A 146 -4.46 -4.64 -11.22
C ASN A 146 -4.53 -3.12 -11.40
N VAL A 147 -3.38 -2.42 -11.42
CA VAL A 147 -3.33 -0.99 -11.73
C VAL A 147 -3.78 -0.73 -13.18
N ALA A 148 -3.35 -1.55 -14.14
CA ALA A 148 -3.83 -1.47 -15.51
C ALA A 148 -5.34 -1.65 -15.61
N LEU A 149 -5.88 -2.64 -14.89
CA LEU A 149 -7.31 -2.91 -14.86
C LEU A 149 -8.10 -1.75 -14.23
N MET A 150 -7.57 -1.18 -13.14
CA MET A 150 -8.15 -0.02 -12.47
C MET A 150 -8.26 1.16 -13.44
N PHE A 151 -7.18 1.52 -14.13
CA PHE A 151 -7.22 2.61 -15.11
C PHE A 151 -8.07 2.29 -16.34
N GLY A 152 -8.06 1.04 -16.81
CA GLY A 152 -8.84 0.64 -17.98
C GLY A 152 -10.36 0.64 -17.71
N LEU A 153 -10.77 0.24 -16.51
CA LEU A 153 -12.16 0.34 -16.07
C LEU A 153 -12.56 1.79 -15.80
N ALA A 154 -11.65 2.60 -15.27
CA ALA A 154 -11.88 4.01 -15.04
C ALA A 154 -12.20 4.78 -16.34
N GLU A 155 -11.63 4.41 -17.49
CA GLU A 155 -11.95 5.04 -18.78
C GLU A 155 -13.42 4.90 -19.20
N LEU A 156 -14.14 3.91 -18.66
CA LEU A 156 -15.56 3.70 -18.93
C LEU A 156 -16.47 4.61 -18.09
N THR A 157 -15.94 5.36 -17.10
CA THR A 157 -16.73 6.18 -16.16
C THR A 157 -16.13 7.57 -15.90
N PRO A 158 -16.91 8.66 -15.76
CA PRO A 158 -16.35 10.02 -15.72
C PRO A 158 -15.55 10.46 -14.47
N LEU A 159 -15.43 9.65 -13.40
CA LEU A 159 -14.86 10.06 -12.09
C LEU A 159 -13.70 9.13 -11.61
N ALA A 160 -12.76 8.90 -12.52
CA ALA A 160 -11.74 7.84 -12.64
C ALA A 160 -10.91 7.26 -11.45
N TRP A 161 -10.92 7.74 -10.19
CA TRP A 161 -10.08 7.12 -9.13
C TRP A 161 -10.83 6.70 -7.86
N MET A 162 -12.00 7.30 -7.62
CA MET A 162 -12.92 6.84 -6.56
C MET A 162 -13.94 5.81 -7.10
N THR A 163 -14.11 5.72 -8.44
CA THR A 163 -15.28 5.10 -9.09
C THR A 163 -15.05 3.78 -9.83
N VAL A 164 -13.87 3.17 -9.72
CA VAL A 164 -13.68 1.72 -10.11
C VAL A 164 -14.71 0.82 -9.38
N PHE A 165 -15.25 1.40 -8.32
CA PHE A 165 -16.19 0.95 -7.34
C PHE A 165 -17.55 1.66 -7.42
N ASP A 166 -17.86 2.48 -8.41
CA ASP A 166 -19.22 3.08 -8.52
C ASP A 166 -20.15 2.28 -9.43
N THR A 167 -19.58 1.41 -10.27
CA THR A 167 -20.37 0.50 -11.10
C THR A 167 -20.17 -0.94 -10.65
N PRO A 168 -21.25 -1.72 -10.45
CA PRO A 168 -21.13 -3.13 -10.12
C PRO A 168 -20.30 -3.92 -11.16
N LEU A 169 -20.35 -3.53 -12.44
CA LEU A 169 -19.58 -4.20 -13.48
C LEU A 169 -18.06 -4.08 -13.26
N GLY A 170 -17.56 -2.93 -12.82
CA GLY A 170 -16.12 -2.73 -12.57
C GLY A 170 -15.58 -3.69 -11.50
N GLY A 171 -16.30 -3.81 -10.39
CA GLY A 171 -15.95 -4.74 -9.31
C GLY A 171 -16.05 -6.22 -9.72
N MET A 172 -16.98 -6.57 -10.61
CA MET A 172 -17.07 -7.93 -11.20
C MET A 172 -15.84 -8.29 -12.02
N VAL A 173 -15.44 -7.41 -12.95
CA VAL A 173 -14.29 -7.67 -13.82
C VAL A 173 -13.02 -7.76 -12.99
N ALA A 174 -12.82 -6.83 -12.04
CA ALA A 174 -11.70 -6.88 -11.10
C ALA A 174 -11.69 -8.16 -10.25
N GLY A 175 -12.85 -8.56 -9.73
CA GLY A 175 -13.03 -9.81 -8.99
C GLY A 175 -12.67 -11.04 -9.82
N ALA A 176 -13.15 -11.10 -11.07
CA ALA A 176 -12.90 -12.21 -11.99
C ALA A 176 -11.42 -12.33 -12.37
N CYS A 177 -10.76 -11.22 -12.73
CA CYS A 177 -9.32 -11.20 -13.01
C CYS A 177 -8.50 -11.67 -11.80
N ASN A 178 -8.84 -11.21 -10.59
CA ASN A 178 -8.16 -11.62 -9.37
C ASN A 178 -8.45 -13.09 -9.01
N LEU A 179 -9.65 -13.61 -9.32
CA LEU A 179 -9.98 -15.02 -9.14
C LEU A 179 -9.18 -15.92 -10.09
N ILE A 180 -8.99 -15.51 -11.34
CA ILE A 180 -8.12 -16.20 -12.30
C ILE A 180 -6.68 -16.20 -11.78
N ALA A 181 -6.19 -15.05 -11.32
CA ALA A 181 -4.86 -14.93 -10.72
C ALA A 181 -4.70 -15.82 -9.48
N LEU A 182 -5.73 -15.91 -8.62
CA LEU A 182 -5.80 -16.80 -7.47
C LEU A 182 -5.69 -18.27 -7.90
N ALA A 183 -6.45 -18.68 -8.92
CA ALA A 183 -6.41 -20.04 -9.46
C ALA A 183 -5.02 -20.39 -10.04
N ILE A 184 -4.42 -19.47 -10.80
CA ILE A 184 -3.05 -19.63 -11.31
C ILE A 184 -2.06 -19.79 -10.14
N TRP A 185 -2.17 -18.96 -9.10
CA TRP A 185 -1.29 -19.04 -7.94
C TRP A 185 -1.46 -20.35 -7.15
N GLU A 186 -2.69 -20.86 -7.02
CA GLU A 186 -2.97 -22.19 -6.46
C GLU A 186 -2.29 -23.29 -7.29
N ILE A 187 -2.42 -23.26 -8.62
CA ILE A 187 -1.76 -24.22 -9.52
C ILE A 187 -0.23 -24.15 -9.36
N MET A 188 0.35 -22.95 -9.26
CA MET A 188 1.78 -22.76 -9.03
C MET A 188 2.23 -23.35 -7.69
N LEU A 189 1.41 -23.25 -6.64
CA LEU A 189 1.68 -23.87 -5.33
C LEU A 189 1.60 -25.40 -5.41
N MET A 190 0.58 -25.95 -6.09
CA MET A 190 0.42 -27.40 -6.27
C MET A 190 1.57 -28.01 -7.07
N ARG A 191 2.02 -27.34 -8.12
CA ARG A 191 3.16 -27.76 -8.95
C ARG A 191 4.52 -27.52 -8.29
N GLY A 192 4.55 -26.95 -7.08
CA GLY A 192 5.79 -26.66 -6.36
C GLY A 192 6.66 -25.54 -6.97
N ALA A 193 6.11 -24.75 -7.90
CA ALA A 193 6.80 -23.63 -8.54
C ALA A 193 7.01 -22.45 -7.58
N THR A 194 6.19 -22.34 -6.53
CA THR A 194 6.36 -21.38 -5.44
C THR A 194 6.01 -22.01 -4.10
N ARG A 195 6.51 -21.43 -3.00
CA ARG A 195 6.14 -21.77 -1.61
C ARG A 195 5.43 -20.61 -0.90
N ALA A 196 5.19 -19.51 -1.61
CA ALA A 196 4.60 -18.30 -1.07
C ALA A 196 3.09 -18.47 -0.88
N LYS A 197 2.69 -19.08 0.24
CA LYS A 197 1.28 -19.24 0.63
C LYS A 197 0.57 -17.90 0.85
N TRP A 198 1.32 -16.83 1.15
CA TRP A 198 0.77 -15.50 1.37
C TRP A 198 0.14 -14.91 0.11
N GLY A 199 0.60 -15.27 -1.10
CA GLY A 199 0.02 -14.76 -2.34
C GLY A 199 -1.44 -15.19 -2.55
N VAL A 200 -1.80 -16.39 -2.10
CA VAL A 200 -3.20 -16.85 -2.09
C VAL A 200 -4.07 -16.01 -1.19
N ARG A 201 -3.56 -15.60 -0.03
CA ARG A 201 -4.30 -14.76 0.91
C ARG A 201 -4.49 -13.35 0.37
N VAL A 202 -3.47 -12.80 -0.29
CA VAL A 202 -3.56 -11.48 -0.96
C VAL A 202 -4.57 -11.53 -2.10
N LEU A 203 -4.48 -12.54 -2.97
CA LEU A 203 -5.39 -12.65 -4.13
C LEU A 203 -6.82 -12.98 -3.71
N ALA A 204 -7.01 -13.83 -2.70
CA ALA A 204 -8.34 -14.06 -2.13
C ALA A 204 -8.92 -12.78 -1.50
N ALA A 205 -8.09 -11.99 -0.80
CA ALA A 205 -8.52 -10.70 -0.25
C ALA A 205 -8.90 -9.72 -1.36
N LEU A 206 -8.12 -9.61 -2.44
CA LEU A 206 -8.44 -8.75 -3.59
C LEU A 206 -9.74 -9.20 -4.29
N THR A 207 -9.89 -10.50 -4.58
CA THR A 207 -11.12 -11.04 -5.17
C THR A 207 -12.35 -10.75 -4.30
N LEU A 208 -12.28 -11.05 -3.00
CA LEU A 208 -13.39 -10.86 -2.08
C LEU A 208 -13.69 -9.38 -1.88
N ALA A 209 -12.67 -8.52 -1.73
CA ALA A 209 -12.86 -7.09 -1.57
C ALA A 209 -13.51 -6.47 -2.81
N SER A 210 -13.02 -6.77 -4.03
CA SER A 210 -13.58 -6.23 -5.26
C SER A 210 -15.06 -6.61 -5.45
N LEU A 211 -15.41 -7.87 -5.16
CA LEU A 211 -16.78 -8.36 -5.33
C LEU A 211 -17.71 -7.93 -4.21
N SER A 212 -17.25 -7.96 -2.95
CA SER A 212 -18.05 -7.44 -1.82
C SER A 212 -18.37 -5.97 -2.03
N PHE A 213 -17.38 -5.17 -2.45
CA PHE A 213 -17.61 -3.76 -2.76
C PHE A 213 -18.64 -3.62 -3.89
N SER A 214 -18.49 -4.39 -4.98
CA SER A 214 -19.44 -4.41 -6.10
C SER A 214 -20.87 -4.71 -5.69
N VAL A 215 -21.07 -5.62 -4.73
CA VAL A 215 -22.40 -5.97 -4.23
C VAL A 215 -22.93 -4.87 -3.31
N MET A 216 -22.08 -4.24 -2.50
CA MET A 216 -22.51 -3.19 -1.56
C MET A 216 -23.11 -1.96 -2.24
N ILE A 217 -22.61 -1.60 -3.43
CA ILE A 217 -23.08 -0.47 -4.23
C ILE A 217 -24.21 -0.82 -5.20
N SER A 218 -24.44 -2.12 -5.44
CA SER A 218 -25.39 -2.57 -6.46
C SER A 218 -26.83 -2.30 -5.99
N PRO A 219 -27.77 -2.00 -6.90
CA PRO A 219 -29.18 -1.99 -6.56
C PRO A 219 -29.59 -3.32 -5.93
N MET A 220 -30.47 -3.23 -4.93
CA MET A 220 -31.01 -4.36 -4.16
C MET A 220 -32.03 -5.18 -4.94
N LYS A 221 -31.64 -5.65 -6.13
CA LYS A 221 -32.37 -6.63 -6.93
C LYS A 221 -31.49 -7.87 -7.06
N LEU A 222 -32.05 -9.04 -6.76
CA LEU A 222 -31.39 -10.33 -6.99
C LEU A 222 -31.13 -10.51 -8.49
N ASP A 223 -29.98 -10.03 -8.92
CA ASP A 223 -29.48 -10.11 -10.28
C ASP A 223 -28.33 -11.14 -10.38
N LEU A 224 -27.76 -11.26 -11.57
CA LEU A 224 -26.67 -12.20 -11.83
C LEU A 224 -25.45 -11.96 -10.92
N LEU A 225 -25.14 -10.70 -10.57
CA LEU A 225 -24.03 -10.34 -9.69
C LEU A 225 -24.18 -11.02 -8.33
N HIS A 226 -25.35 -10.86 -7.70
CA HIS A 226 -25.61 -11.41 -6.37
C HIS A 226 -25.55 -12.93 -6.37
N VAL A 227 -26.11 -13.57 -7.41
CA VAL A 227 -26.06 -15.03 -7.58
C VAL A 227 -24.61 -15.50 -7.73
N VAL A 228 -23.82 -14.86 -8.59
CA VAL A 228 -22.40 -15.17 -8.78
C VAL A 228 -21.62 -15.00 -7.48
N PHE A 229 -21.87 -13.93 -6.73
CA PHE A 229 -21.21 -13.67 -5.45
C PHE A 229 -21.49 -14.78 -4.44
N VAL A 230 -22.75 -15.17 -4.25
CA VAL A 230 -23.13 -16.25 -3.31
C VAL A 230 -22.48 -17.59 -3.72
N TRP A 231 -22.56 -17.97 -5.00
CA TRP A 231 -21.94 -19.21 -5.48
C TRP A 231 -20.42 -19.18 -5.36
N LEU A 232 -19.80 -18.02 -5.52
CA LEU A 232 -18.37 -17.86 -5.30
C LEU A 232 -18.01 -18.06 -3.83
N LEU A 233 -18.73 -17.43 -2.89
CA LEU A 233 -18.49 -17.62 -1.45
C LEU A 233 -18.63 -19.10 -1.07
N ILE A 234 -19.63 -19.81 -1.60
CA ILE A 234 -19.84 -21.25 -1.38
C ILE A 234 -18.65 -22.04 -1.95
N SER A 235 -18.24 -21.75 -3.18
CA SER A 235 -17.15 -22.46 -3.87
C SER A 235 -15.81 -22.26 -3.17
N LEU A 236 -15.47 -21.02 -2.80
CA LEU A 236 -14.27 -20.70 -2.03
C LEU A 236 -14.32 -21.33 -0.64
N SER A 237 -15.47 -21.28 0.03
CA SER A 237 -15.66 -21.94 1.34
C SER A 237 -15.38 -23.43 1.23
N PHE A 238 -15.98 -24.11 0.26
CA PHE A 238 -15.80 -25.55 0.04
C PHE A 238 -14.34 -25.88 -0.25
N TRP A 239 -13.71 -25.17 -1.19
CA TRP A 239 -12.33 -25.39 -1.58
C TRP A 239 -11.35 -25.19 -0.42
N PHE A 240 -11.42 -24.05 0.27
CA PHE A 240 -10.50 -23.73 1.36
C PHE A 240 -10.80 -24.50 2.65
N TYR A 241 -12.00 -25.05 2.81
CA TYR A 241 -12.34 -25.95 3.92
C TYR A 241 -11.92 -27.40 3.66
N ARG A 242 -12.24 -27.96 2.48
CA ARG A 242 -12.01 -29.38 2.15
C ARG A 242 -10.62 -29.68 1.60
N VAL A 243 -10.10 -28.84 0.71
CA VAL A 243 -8.88 -29.14 -0.05
C VAL A 243 -7.64 -28.59 0.64
N ARG A 244 -7.64 -27.28 0.94
CA ARG A 244 -6.43 -26.59 1.44
C ARG A 244 -6.39 -26.39 2.96
N ASN A 245 -7.56 -26.35 3.62
CA ASN A 245 -7.71 -26.04 5.05
C ASN A 245 -7.03 -24.70 5.45
N ASP A 246 -7.12 -23.65 4.61
CA ASP A 246 -6.59 -22.31 4.93
C ASP A 246 -7.66 -21.45 5.60
N ARG A 247 -7.64 -21.49 6.94
CA ARG A 247 -8.66 -20.82 7.77
C ARG A 247 -8.60 -19.29 7.74
N VAL A 248 -7.48 -18.71 7.29
CA VAL A 248 -7.38 -17.25 7.11
C VAL A 248 -8.25 -16.82 5.93
N VAL A 249 -8.22 -17.57 4.82
CA VAL A 249 -9.09 -17.29 3.67
C VAL A 249 -10.54 -17.53 4.02
N LEU A 250 -10.84 -18.59 4.80
CA LEU A 250 -12.21 -18.84 5.26
C LEU A 250 -12.74 -17.71 6.16
N ALA A 251 -11.87 -17.08 6.97
CA ALA A 251 -12.23 -15.89 7.74
C ALA A 251 -12.47 -14.66 6.85
N MET A 252 -11.72 -14.51 5.75
CA MET A 252 -11.98 -13.46 4.75
C MET A 252 -13.31 -13.67 4.04
N VAL A 253 -13.64 -14.92 3.65
CA VAL A 253 -14.93 -15.29 3.06
C VAL A 253 -16.07 -14.98 4.04
N ALA A 254 -15.89 -15.28 5.32
CA ALA A 254 -16.88 -14.97 6.33
C ALA A 254 -17.02 -13.45 6.57
N ALA A 255 -15.93 -12.69 6.54
CA ALA A 255 -15.98 -11.23 6.60
C ALA A 255 -16.76 -10.65 5.41
N ALA A 256 -16.47 -11.13 4.19
CA ALA A 256 -17.21 -10.76 2.98
C ALA A 256 -18.71 -11.06 3.08
N PHE A 257 -19.07 -12.22 3.64
CA PHE A 257 -20.47 -12.58 3.93
C PHE A 257 -21.11 -11.60 4.92
N MET A 258 -20.48 -11.34 6.07
CA MET A 258 -21.03 -10.45 7.10
C MET A 258 -21.22 -9.02 6.57
N THR A 259 -20.27 -8.51 5.77
CA THR A 259 -20.39 -7.16 5.19
C THR A 259 -21.59 -7.04 4.25
N VAL A 260 -21.80 -8.03 3.37
CA VAL A 260 -22.94 -8.04 2.45
C VAL A 260 -24.26 -8.33 3.16
N SER A 261 -24.27 -9.24 4.12
CA SER A 261 -25.43 -9.54 4.97
C SER A 261 -25.90 -8.31 5.73
N LEU A 262 -24.97 -7.56 6.33
CA LEU A 262 -25.27 -6.32 7.04
C LEU A 262 -25.83 -5.23 6.11
N ARG A 263 -25.32 -5.11 4.88
CA ARG A 263 -25.88 -4.17 3.89
C ARG A 263 -27.33 -4.54 3.55
N TRP A 264 -27.58 -5.82 3.27
CA TRP A 264 -28.91 -6.33 2.95
C TRP A 264 -29.91 -6.17 4.09
N ALA A 265 -29.50 -6.54 5.30
CA ALA A 265 -30.30 -6.35 6.50
C ALA A 265 -30.55 -4.86 6.76
N GLY A 266 -29.54 -4.00 6.55
CA GLY A 266 -29.66 -2.55 6.73
C GLY A 266 -30.74 -1.95 5.84
N ASP A 267 -30.68 -2.15 4.53
CA ASP A 267 -31.70 -1.59 3.61
C ASP A 267 -33.11 -2.10 3.98
N TRP A 268 -33.26 -3.41 4.20
CA TRP A 268 -34.56 -3.98 4.59
C TRP A 268 -35.09 -3.39 5.91
N LEU A 269 -34.21 -3.14 6.87
CA LEU A 269 -34.57 -2.66 8.19
C LEU A 269 -34.85 -1.16 8.21
N PHE A 270 -34.05 -0.35 7.52
CA PHE A 270 -34.29 1.11 7.42
C PHE A 270 -35.49 1.46 6.55
N ASP A 271 -35.89 0.60 5.61
CA ASP A 271 -37.14 0.77 4.84
C ASP A 271 -38.38 0.45 5.70
N GLY A 272 -38.25 -0.45 6.69
CA GLY A 272 -39.38 -0.99 7.45
C GLY A 272 -39.57 -0.40 8.85
N ILE A 273 -38.51 0.07 9.50
CA ILE A 273 -38.54 0.58 10.88
C ILE A 273 -37.65 1.80 11.08
N ASP A 274 -37.93 2.56 12.13
CA ASP A 274 -37.15 3.74 12.51
C ASP A 274 -35.66 3.38 12.72
N GLY A 275 -34.77 4.24 12.23
CA GLY A 275 -33.32 4.06 12.33
C GLY A 275 -32.81 3.87 13.76
N LEU A 276 -33.54 4.43 14.73
CA LEU A 276 -33.26 4.29 16.16
C LEU A 276 -33.42 2.85 16.66
N ILE A 277 -34.33 2.10 16.07
CA ILE A 277 -34.56 0.68 16.37
C ILE A 277 -33.72 -0.19 15.44
N ALA A 278 -33.52 0.25 14.20
CA ALA A 278 -32.73 -0.47 13.20
C ALA A 278 -31.27 -0.66 13.63
N LEU A 279 -30.62 0.38 14.15
CA LEU A 279 -29.19 0.35 14.50
C LEU A 279 -28.84 -0.67 15.60
N PRO A 280 -29.54 -0.75 16.75
CA PRO A 280 -29.27 -1.79 17.75
C PRO A 280 -29.57 -3.21 17.26
N VAL A 281 -30.59 -3.38 16.42
CA VAL A 281 -30.93 -4.68 15.83
C VAL A 281 -29.81 -5.14 14.89
N MET A 282 -29.28 -4.24 14.06
CA MET A 282 -28.10 -4.52 13.23
C MET A 282 -26.85 -4.82 14.07
N ALA A 283 -26.64 -4.10 15.18
CA ALA A 283 -25.56 -4.41 16.13
C ALA A 283 -25.70 -5.83 16.70
N GLY A 284 -26.93 -6.24 17.05
CA GLY A 284 -27.23 -7.61 17.47
C GLY A 284 -26.98 -8.64 16.37
N LEU A 285 -27.36 -8.33 15.13
CA LEU A 285 -27.16 -9.18 13.96
C LEU A 285 -25.68 -9.44 13.71
N ILE A 286 -24.85 -8.40 13.58
CA ILE A 286 -23.41 -8.59 13.31
C ILE A 286 -22.70 -9.35 14.44
N LEU A 287 -23.07 -9.11 15.71
CA LEU A 287 -22.52 -9.86 16.84
C LEU A 287 -22.92 -11.35 16.79
N THR A 288 -24.14 -11.64 16.35
CA THR A 288 -24.64 -13.01 16.18
C THR A 288 -23.94 -13.73 15.04
N GLU A 289 -23.78 -13.05 13.89
CA GLU A 289 -23.04 -13.59 12.75
C GLU A 289 -21.57 -13.85 13.10
N ALA A 290 -20.91 -12.89 13.74
CA ALA A 290 -19.52 -13.02 14.16
C ALA A 290 -19.33 -14.18 15.15
N TRP A 291 -20.29 -14.39 16.05
CA TRP A 291 -20.32 -15.56 16.94
C TRP A 291 -20.44 -16.87 16.17
N LEU A 292 -21.39 -16.97 15.25
CA LEU A 292 -21.63 -18.17 14.44
C LEU A 292 -20.40 -18.52 13.61
N VAL A 293 -19.85 -17.53 12.91
CA VAL A 293 -18.62 -17.65 12.10
C VAL A 293 -17.45 -18.07 12.97
N ALA A 294 -17.24 -17.44 14.13
CA ALA A 294 -16.17 -17.81 15.03
C ALA A 294 -16.30 -19.27 15.50
N ARG A 295 -17.53 -19.74 15.76
CA ARG A 295 -17.82 -21.14 16.10
C ARG A 295 -17.51 -22.08 14.93
N LEU A 296 -17.93 -21.75 13.71
CA LEU A 296 -17.68 -22.55 12.51
C LEU A 296 -16.18 -22.66 12.18
N LEU A 297 -15.43 -21.56 12.26
CA LEU A 297 -13.98 -21.53 12.03
C LEU A 297 -13.18 -22.35 13.07
N GLN A 298 -13.78 -22.57 14.24
CA GLN A 298 -13.22 -23.34 15.34
C GLN A 298 -13.69 -24.80 15.33
N ALA A 299 -14.90 -25.07 14.82
CA ALA A 299 -15.41 -26.42 14.61
C ALA A 299 -14.48 -27.21 13.68
N GLY A 300 -14.12 -28.44 14.06
CA GLY A 300 -13.19 -29.28 13.31
C GLY A 300 -11.71 -29.18 13.71
N ARG A 301 -11.33 -28.37 14.72
CA ARG A 301 -9.96 -28.42 15.31
C ARG A 301 -9.62 -29.75 15.98
N GLY A 302 -10.61 -30.47 16.50
CA GLY A 302 -10.41 -31.73 17.22
C GLY A 302 -10.34 -33.00 16.37
N LYS A 303 -10.38 -32.90 15.03
CA LYS A 303 -10.44 -34.07 14.12
C LYS A 303 -9.26 -34.15 13.14
N THR A 304 -8.06 -33.78 13.57
CA THR A 304 -6.85 -34.03 12.78
C THR A 304 -6.25 -35.36 13.26
N PRO A 305 -6.17 -36.42 12.43
CA PRO A 305 -5.46 -37.63 12.83
C PRO A 305 -3.99 -37.28 13.06
N ALA A 306 -3.39 -37.86 14.10
CA ALA A 306 -1.97 -37.75 14.39
C ALA A 306 -1.17 -38.18 13.15
N ARG A 307 -0.68 -37.21 12.37
CA ARG A 307 0.24 -37.46 11.29
C ARG A 307 1.65 -37.47 11.88
N THR A 308 2.22 -38.66 11.91
CA THR A 308 3.60 -38.97 12.26
C THR A 308 4.59 -38.09 11.48
N ASP A 309 5.59 -37.58 12.22
CA ASP A 309 6.90 -37.09 11.79
C ASP A 309 6.99 -36.31 10.47
N ALA A 310 6.79 -34.98 10.55
CA ALA A 310 7.67 -33.94 9.99
C ALA A 310 6.97 -32.58 10.07
N ALA A 311 7.53 -31.68 10.88
CA ALA A 311 7.16 -30.27 11.07
C ALA A 311 5.72 -30.01 11.53
N GLN A 312 5.54 -29.91 12.85
CA GLN A 312 4.35 -29.34 13.48
C GLN A 312 4.00 -27.99 12.82
N PRO A 313 2.75 -27.79 12.34
CA PRO A 313 2.26 -26.45 12.03
C PRO A 313 2.33 -25.59 13.29
N PRO A 314 2.55 -24.26 13.18
CA PRO A 314 2.77 -23.39 14.35
C PRO A 314 1.65 -23.61 15.35
N ALA A 315 2.08 -24.11 16.50
CA ALA A 315 1.24 -24.55 17.58
C ALA A 315 0.26 -23.46 18.01
N VAL A 316 -0.90 -23.94 18.44
CA VAL A 316 -1.87 -23.29 19.32
C VAL A 316 -1.18 -22.25 20.21
N ALA A 317 -1.73 -21.02 20.28
CA ALA A 317 -1.35 -20.13 21.35
C ALA A 317 -1.65 -20.86 22.66
N ALA A 318 -0.62 -21.14 23.48
CA ALA A 318 -0.67 -21.94 24.72
C ALA A 318 -1.64 -21.40 25.81
N ASP A 319 -2.45 -20.41 25.47
CA ASP A 319 -3.31 -19.60 26.33
C ASP A 319 -4.81 -19.87 26.13
N GLY A 320 -5.21 -20.80 25.26
CA GLY A 320 -6.62 -21.12 24.99
C GLY A 320 -7.41 -20.03 24.28
N SER A 321 -6.76 -18.97 23.80
CA SER A 321 -7.43 -17.88 23.07
C SER A 321 -7.77 -18.27 21.63
N PRO A 322 -8.87 -17.74 21.05
CA PRO A 322 -9.17 -17.97 19.64
C PRO A 322 -8.01 -17.46 18.77
N PRO A 323 -7.77 -18.03 17.59
CA PRO A 323 -6.66 -17.62 16.73
C PRO A 323 -6.80 -16.16 16.27
N TRP A 324 -5.68 -15.52 15.93
CA TRP A 324 -5.62 -14.08 15.63
C TRP A 324 -6.65 -13.61 14.58
N TYR A 325 -6.92 -14.41 13.54
CA TYR A 325 -7.88 -14.04 12.49
C TYR A 325 -9.33 -14.06 12.99
N VAL A 326 -9.66 -14.95 13.93
CA VAL A 326 -10.97 -14.93 14.62
C VAL A 326 -11.05 -13.75 15.56
N GLN A 327 -9.95 -13.43 16.27
CA GLN A 327 -9.91 -12.24 17.14
C GLN A 327 -10.13 -10.96 16.34
N VAL A 328 -9.52 -10.82 15.16
CA VAL A 328 -9.72 -9.67 14.27
C VAL A 328 -11.18 -9.58 13.81
N LEU A 329 -11.76 -10.71 13.40
CA LEU A 329 -13.16 -10.77 12.96
C LEU A 329 -14.13 -10.37 14.09
N LEU A 330 -13.93 -10.93 15.28
CA LEU A 330 -14.71 -10.61 16.47
C LEU A 330 -14.52 -9.15 16.92
N ALA A 331 -13.28 -8.65 16.91
CA ALA A 331 -12.99 -7.26 17.25
C ALA A 331 -13.63 -6.28 16.27
N GLY A 332 -13.61 -6.59 14.97
CA GLY A 332 -14.26 -5.78 13.93
C GLY A 332 -15.78 -5.73 14.13
N ALA A 333 -16.41 -6.87 14.38
CA ALA A 333 -17.84 -6.94 14.67
C ALA A 333 -18.21 -6.18 15.95
N ALA A 334 -17.44 -6.34 17.03
CA ALA A 334 -17.66 -5.62 18.28
C ALA A 334 -17.48 -4.10 18.14
N TRP A 335 -16.51 -3.66 17.33
CA TRP A 335 -16.27 -2.24 17.07
C TRP A 335 -17.40 -1.63 16.24
N LEU A 336 -17.84 -2.32 15.17
CA LEU A 336 -18.96 -1.84 14.35
C LEU A 336 -20.28 -1.82 15.15
N ALA A 337 -20.53 -2.86 15.96
CA ALA A 337 -21.66 -2.88 16.87
C ALA A 337 -21.60 -1.73 17.89
N ALA A 338 -20.42 -1.48 18.47
CA ALA A 338 -20.24 -0.38 19.41
C ALA A 338 -20.50 0.99 18.76
N LEU A 339 -20.08 1.18 17.51
CA LEU A 339 -20.35 2.39 16.73
C LEU A 339 -21.85 2.55 16.48
N MET A 340 -22.55 1.49 16.04
CA MET A 340 -24.00 1.54 15.83
C MET A 340 -24.74 1.89 17.11
N LEU A 341 -24.38 1.26 18.23
CA LEU A 341 -24.96 1.56 19.55
C LEU A 341 -24.65 3.00 19.98
N LEU A 342 -23.44 3.50 19.74
CA LEU A 342 -23.05 4.88 20.04
C LEU A 342 -23.92 5.87 19.26
N VAL A 343 -24.10 5.63 17.95
CA VAL A 343 -24.98 6.44 17.10
C VAL A 343 -26.42 6.37 17.62
N THR A 344 -26.94 5.20 17.96
CA THR A 344 -28.28 5.07 18.55
C THR A 344 -28.41 5.89 19.83
N THR A 345 -27.42 5.85 20.72
CA THR A 345 -27.47 6.62 21.97
C THR A 345 -27.44 8.12 21.75
N ALA A 346 -26.75 8.59 20.71
CA ALA A 346 -26.77 10.00 20.31
C ALA A 346 -28.16 10.44 19.84
N PHE A 347 -28.84 9.61 19.04
CA PHE A 347 -30.20 9.91 18.56
C PHE A 347 -31.30 9.71 19.62
N LEU A 348 -31.17 8.73 20.53
CA LEU A 348 -32.21 8.36 21.52
C LEU A 348 -32.51 9.47 22.52
N ARG A 349 -31.55 10.34 22.78
CA ARG A 349 -31.62 11.28 23.90
C ARG A 349 -31.97 12.71 23.52
N GLY A 350 -32.03 13.09 22.24
CA GLY A 350 -32.22 14.50 21.86
C GLY A 350 -31.27 15.40 22.66
N ILE A 351 -29.98 15.03 22.67
CA ILE A 351 -29.01 15.56 23.62
C ILE A 351 -28.77 17.05 23.31
N ASP A 352 -29.36 17.92 24.13
CA ASP A 352 -29.09 19.35 24.06
C ASP A 352 -27.66 19.66 24.58
N GLU A 353 -27.13 18.87 25.53
CA GLU A 353 -25.78 19.02 26.08
C GLU A 353 -24.96 17.70 26.12
N PRO A 354 -23.78 17.64 25.45
CA PRO A 354 -22.92 16.45 25.37
C PRO A 354 -22.47 15.88 26.73
N SER A 355 -22.36 16.73 27.76
CA SER A 355 -21.95 16.36 29.13
C SER A 355 -22.82 15.28 29.77
N ASP A 356 -24.08 15.15 29.35
CA ASP A 356 -25.03 14.16 29.87
C ASP A 356 -24.66 12.71 29.53
N LEU A 357 -23.75 12.51 28.58
CA LEU A 357 -23.24 11.20 28.17
C LEU A 357 -22.14 10.65 29.08
N LEU A 358 -21.53 11.49 29.93
CA LEU A 358 -20.35 11.12 30.71
C LEU A 358 -20.62 9.97 31.70
N TRP A 359 -21.59 10.17 32.60
CA TRP A 359 -21.92 9.19 33.64
C TRP A 359 -22.48 7.88 33.07
N PRO A 360 -23.47 7.90 32.14
CA PRO A 360 -23.94 6.69 31.47
C PRO A 360 -22.79 5.97 30.75
N GLY A 361 -21.89 6.72 30.11
CA GLY A 361 -20.72 6.17 29.44
C GLY A 361 -19.79 5.42 30.40
N ILE A 362 -19.42 6.05 31.53
CA ILE A 362 -18.56 5.44 32.55
C ILE A 362 -19.20 4.17 33.13
N VAL A 363 -20.48 4.24 33.49
CA VAL A 363 -21.21 3.10 34.06
C VAL A 363 -21.26 1.95 33.07
N LEU A 364 -21.61 2.22 31.80
CA LEU A 364 -21.71 1.20 30.76
C LEU A 364 -20.35 0.56 30.46
N ALA A 365 -19.29 1.38 30.42
CA ALA A 365 -17.92 0.92 30.20
C ALA A 365 -17.44 -0.03 31.30
N LEU A 366 -17.63 0.34 32.57
CA LEU A 366 -17.25 -0.46 33.72
C LEU A 366 -18.13 -1.71 33.87
N ALA A 367 -19.43 -1.61 33.61
CA ALA A 367 -20.34 -2.75 33.63
C ALA A 367 -19.93 -3.80 32.59
N GLY A 368 -19.66 -3.39 31.35
CA GLY A 368 -19.17 -4.30 30.30
C GLY A 368 -17.84 -4.96 30.67
N ALA A 369 -16.88 -4.20 31.20
CA ALA A 369 -15.60 -4.74 31.68
C ALA A 369 -15.77 -5.70 32.88
N GLY A 370 -16.72 -5.42 33.77
CA GLY A 370 -17.07 -6.24 34.93
C GLY A 370 -17.70 -7.57 34.52
N VAL A 371 -18.64 -7.56 33.58
CA VAL A 371 -19.27 -8.78 33.02
C VAL A 371 -18.18 -9.72 32.48
N LEU A 372 -17.16 -9.20 31.80
CA LEU A 372 -16.05 -10.00 31.25
C LEU A 372 -15.19 -10.72 32.31
N ARG A 373 -15.31 -10.38 33.60
CA ARG A 373 -14.65 -11.10 34.71
C ARG A 373 -15.40 -12.37 35.12
N LEU A 374 -16.67 -12.51 34.73
CA LEU A 374 -17.47 -13.70 35.04
C LEU A 374 -16.86 -14.94 34.36
N LYS A 375 -16.53 -15.94 35.18
CA LYS A 375 -15.99 -17.21 34.69
C LYS A 375 -17.05 -17.90 33.83
N ARG A 376 -16.64 -18.46 32.68
CA ARG A 376 -17.47 -19.28 31.76
C ARG A 376 -18.53 -18.54 30.93
N LEU A 377 -18.32 -17.27 30.58
CA LEU A 377 -19.19 -16.62 29.59
C LEU A 377 -19.05 -17.26 28.20
N PRO A 378 -20.17 -17.63 27.53
CA PRO A 378 -20.18 -17.98 26.11
C PRO A 378 -19.64 -16.84 25.25
N VAL A 379 -19.27 -17.15 24.00
CA VAL A 379 -18.64 -16.19 23.10
C VAL A 379 -19.58 -14.99 22.79
N PHE A 380 -20.89 -15.20 22.64
CA PHE A 380 -21.82 -14.11 22.30
C PHE A 380 -21.99 -13.06 23.41
N PRO A 381 -22.35 -13.40 24.67
CA PRO A 381 -22.42 -12.41 25.75
C PRO A 381 -21.08 -11.72 26.00
N ARG A 382 -19.96 -12.41 25.74
CA ARG A 382 -18.63 -11.83 25.81
C ARG A 382 -18.40 -10.74 24.76
N GLN A 383 -18.82 -10.96 23.51
CA GLN A 383 -18.72 -9.95 22.45
C GLN A 383 -19.65 -8.76 22.73
N MET A 384 -20.87 -9.01 23.21
CA MET A 384 -21.79 -7.96 23.63
C MET A 384 -21.18 -7.11 24.76
N ALA A 385 -20.59 -7.74 25.78
CA ALA A 385 -19.94 -7.02 26.87
C ALA A 385 -18.74 -6.18 26.40
N ILE A 386 -17.98 -6.64 25.39
CA ILE A 386 -16.93 -5.84 24.74
C ILE A 386 -17.56 -4.64 24.01
N ALA A 387 -18.58 -4.85 23.19
CA ALA A 387 -19.25 -3.79 22.44
C ALA A 387 -19.84 -2.72 23.37
N LEU A 388 -20.58 -3.13 24.40
CA LEU A 388 -21.12 -2.22 25.43
C LEU A 388 -20.02 -1.46 26.16
N SER A 389 -18.93 -2.14 26.52
CA SER A 389 -17.81 -1.48 27.20
C SER A 389 -17.18 -0.38 26.33
N LEU A 390 -17.09 -0.62 25.02
CA LEU A 390 -16.58 0.33 24.03
C LEU A 390 -17.57 1.46 23.75
N THR A 391 -18.87 1.18 23.65
CA THR A 391 -19.90 2.21 23.52
C THR A 391 -19.84 3.14 24.73
N GLY A 392 -19.74 2.59 25.95
CA GLY A 392 -19.59 3.41 27.15
C GLY A 392 -18.33 4.28 27.14
N LEU A 393 -17.19 3.73 26.70
CA LEU A 393 -15.97 4.51 26.52
C LEU A 393 -16.13 5.61 25.47
N GLY A 394 -16.82 5.32 24.36
CA GLY A 394 -17.11 6.29 23.31
C GLY A 394 -18.03 7.42 23.79
N MET A 395 -19.09 7.09 24.54
CA MET A 395 -20.00 8.07 25.15
C MET A 395 -19.25 8.99 26.12
N ALA A 396 -18.43 8.42 27.01
CA ALA A 396 -17.62 9.20 27.94
C ALA A 396 -16.59 10.07 27.23
N ALA A 397 -16.03 9.61 26.10
CA ALA A 397 -15.11 10.39 25.28
C ALA A 397 -15.82 11.55 24.57
N VAL A 398 -16.96 11.33 23.92
CA VAL A 398 -17.76 12.39 23.25
C VAL A 398 -18.15 13.47 24.26
N ALA A 399 -18.69 13.07 25.43
CA ALA A 399 -19.09 13.99 26.49
C ALA A 399 -17.98 14.95 26.95
N VAL A 400 -16.74 14.48 26.89
CA VAL A 400 -15.57 15.18 27.41
C VAL A 400 -14.87 15.99 26.31
N LEU A 401 -14.93 15.53 25.06
CA LEU A 401 -14.24 16.15 23.93
C LEU A 401 -15.00 17.32 23.32
N GLU A 402 -16.32 17.37 23.41
CA GLU A 402 -17.10 18.44 22.77
C GLU A 402 -16.91 19.81 23.45
N ASP A 403 -16.91 19.84 24.78
CA ASP A 403 -16.81 21.10 25.55
C ASP A 403 -15.37 21.55 25.85
N ALA A 404 -14.41 20.62 25.82
CA ALA A 404 -13.08 20.86 26.39
C ALA A 404 -11.94 20.11 25.67
N ALA A 405 -12.08 19.82 24.38
CA ALA A 405 -11.01 19.21 23.57
C ALA A 405 -9.69 20.00 23.58
N SER A 406 -9.74 21.32 23.81
CA SER A 406 -8.57 22.19 23.93
C SER A 406 -7.90 22.14 25.32
N ASP A 407 -8.52 21.50 26.32
CA ASP A 407 -7.91 21.32 27.65
C ASP A 407 -7.13 19.99 27.74
N ALA A 408 -5.83 20.09 27.99
CA ALA A 408 -4.97 18.92 28.18
C ALA A 408 -5.36 18.06 29.39
N ARG A 409 -6.02 18.64 30.41
CA ARG A 409 -6.47 17.91 31.60
C ARG A 409 -7.56 16.90 31.25
N VAL A 410 -8.45 17.27 30.33
CA VAL A 410 -9.52 16.42 29.82
C VAL A 410 -8.93 15.17 29.17
N TRP A 411 -7.92 15.33 28.31
CA TRP A 411 -7.22 14.21 27.70
C TRP A 411 -6.49 13.33 28.73
N ALA A 412 -5.94 13.93 29.79
CA ALA A 412 -5.34 13.16 30.89
C ALA A 412 -6.39 12.32 31.65
N VAL A 413 -7.61 12.84 31.84
CA VAL A 413 -8.74 12.08 32.42
C VAL A 413 -9.14 10.93 31.51
N CYS A 414 -9.28 11.17 30.19
CA CYS A 414 -9.55 10.11 29.21
C CYS A 414 -8.48 9.01 29.23
N PHE A 415 -7.20 9.39 29.31
CA PHE A 415 -6.09 8.45 29.45
C PHE A 415 -6.22 7.62 30.73
N GLY A 416 -6.47 8.28 31.88
CA GLY A 416 -6.64 7.62 33.17
C GLY A 416 -7.80 6.62 33.15
N PHE A 417 -8.94 7.02 32.59
CA PHE A 417 -10.11 6.15 32.45
C PHE A 417 -9.83 4.93 31.55
N ALA A 418 -9.22 5.13 30.38
CA ALA A 418 -8.82 4.06 29.49
C ALA A 418 -7.80 3.11 30.14
N ALA A 419 -6.87 3.64 30.96
CA ALA A 419 -5.90 2.86 31.72
C ALA A 419 -6.56 2.01 32.83
N ILE A 420 -7.56 2.54 33.52
CA ILE A 420 -8.37 1.80 34.49
C ILE A 420 -9.10 0.64 33.78
N LEU A 421 -9.77 0.91 32.66
CA LEU A 421 -10.44 -0.13 31.88
C LEU A 421 -9.45 -1.17 31.36
N TYR A 422 -8.27 -0.76 30.91
CA TYR A 422 -7.20 -1.66 30.49
C TYR A 422 -6.74 -2.61 31.62
N ALA A 423 -6.58 -2.09 32.85
CA ALA A 423 -6.22 -2.88 34.02
C ALA A 423 -7.36 -3.84 34.42
N LEU A 424 -8.61 -3.39 34.31
CA LEU A 424 -9.80 -4.19 34.62
C LEU A 424 -10.09 -5.25 33.54
N ALA A 425 -9.74 -5.00 32.29
CA ALA A 425 -10.03 -5.88 31.16
C ALA A 425 -9.42 -7.27 31.34
N ALA A 426 -10.28 -8.29 31.29
CA ALA A 426 -9.89 -9.70 31.26
C ALA A 426 -9.51 -10.17 29.84
N GLU A 427 -10.09 -9.53 28.82
CA GLU A 427 -9.96 -9.92 27.41
C GLU A 427 -8.87 -9.15 26.66
N ARG A 428 -8.22 -9.83 25.71
CA ARG A 428 -7.17 -9.23 24.87
C ARG A 428 -7.72 -8.14 23.94
N VAL A 429 -8.91 -8.34 23.40
CA VAL A 429 -9.56 -7.39 22.48
C VAL A 429 -9.87 -6.09 23.20
N LEU A 430 -10.47 -6.16 24.40
CA LEU A 430 -10.76 -4.95 25.18
C LEU A 430 -9.47 -4.22 25.58
N ARG A 431 -8.42 -4.94 26.02
CA ARG A 431 -7.10 -4.36 26.30
C ARG A 431 -6.46 -3.68 25.08
N LEU A 432 -6.62 -4.24 23.89
CA LEU A 432 -6.11 -3.63 22.67
C LEU A 432 -6.82 -2.30 22.40
N LEU A 433 -8.15 -2.29 22.47
CA LEU A 433 -8.97 -1.13 22.14
C LEU A 433 -8.84 0.00 23.19
N THR A 434 -8.82 -0.34 24.49
CA THR A 434 -8.55 0.67 25.54
C THR A 434 -7.10 1.18 25.48
N GLY A 435 -6.15 0.33 25.11
CA GLY A 435 -4.78 0.75 24.81
C GLY A 435 -4.68 1.72 23.64
N ILE A 436 -5.53 1.58 22.61
CA ILE A 436 -5.64 2.54 21.50
C ILE A 436 -6.20 3.85 22.04
N GLY A 437 -7.25 3.81 22.86
CA GLY A 437 -7.79 4.99 23.55
C GLY A 437 -6.75 5.74 24.37
N MET A 438 -5.89 5.02 25.11
CA MET A 438 -4.74 5.62 25.81
C MET A 438 -3.79 6.32 24.84
N GLY A 439 -3.43 5.69 23.72
CA GLY A 439 -2.55 6.30 22.73
C GLY A 439 -3.16 7.55 22.07
N VAL A 440 -4.44 7.49 21.70
CA VAL A 440 -5.19 8.64 21.16
C VAL A 440 -5.22 9.78 22.18
N ALA A 441 -5.42 9.47 23.47
CA ALA A 441 -5.41 10.48 24.51
C ALA A 441 -4.05 11.16 24.70
N VAL A 442 -2.94 10.43 24.54
CA VAL A 442 -1.58 11.02 24.56
C VAL A 442 -1.38 11.99 23.39
N ILE A 443 -1.84 11.63 22.18
CA ILE A 443 -1.76 12.53 21.02
C ILE A 443 -2.71 13.73 21.20
N GLY A 444 -3.97 13.50 21.53
CA GLY A 444 -4.97 14.54 21.74
C GLY A 444 -4.56 15.54 22.82
N GLY A 445 -4.08 15.05 23.97
CA GLY A 445 -3.61 15.91 25.06
C GLY A 445 -2.40 16.75 24.67
N SER A 446 -1.47 16.18 23.90
CA SER A 446 -0.36 16.97 23.37
C SER A 446 -0.82 18.06 22.41
N LEU A 447 -1.82 17.78 21.55
CA LEU A 447 -2.37 18.77 20.64
C LEU A 447 -3.09 19.87 21.42
N ALA A 448 -3.88 19.52 22.43
CA ALA A 448 -4.60 20.43 23.32
C ALA A 448 -3.65 21.43 24.02
N VAL A 449 -2.49 20.96 24.53
CA VAL A 449 -1.45 21.86 25.10
C VAL A 449 -0.99 22.92 24.11
N HIS A 450 -0.99 22.60 22.80
CA HIS A 450 -0.56 23.52 21.74
C HIS A 450 -1.75 24.23 21.06
N GLN A 451 -3.00 23.92 21.42
CA GLN A 451 -4.23 24.37 20.75
C GLN A 451 -4.78 25.71 21.26
N GLN A 452 -4.02 26.49 22.05
CA GLN A 452 -4.32 27.92 22.29
C GLN A 452 -4.18 28.80 21.02
N SER A 453 -3.99 28.21 19.83
CA SER A 453 -4.04 28.86 18.53
C SER A 453 -4.81 28.00 17.53
N ASP A 454 -5.80 28.59 16.83
CA ASP A 454 -6.73 27.97 15.86
C ASP A 454 -6.09 26.88 14.96
N LEU A 455 -6.27 25.62 15.37
CA LEU A 455 -5.49 24.48 14.85
C LEU A 455 -6.23 23.67 13.79
N LEU A 456 -7.55 23.51 13.88
CA LEU A 456 -8.29 22.54 13.05
C LEU A 456 -8.36 22.98 11.57
N LEU A 457 -8.50 24.30 11.32
CA LEU A 457 -8.44 24.87 9.97
C LEU A 457 -7.00 24.94 9.41
N ARG A 458 -5.97 25.07 10.27
CA ARG A 458 -4.56 25.02 9.85
C ARG A 458 -4.05 23.60 9.60
N ILE A 459 -4.56 22.59 10.32
CA ILE A 459 -4.26 21.16 10.11
C ILE A 459 -4.73 20.69 8.73
N LEU A 460 -5.86 21.22 8.24
CA LEU A 460 -6.42 20.83 6.96
C LEU A 460 -5.79 21.59 5.77
N PHE A 461 -5.24 22.81 5.97
CA PHE A 461 -4.88 23.70 4.85
C PHE A 461 -3.53 24.46 4.92
N SER A 462 -2.68 24.28 5.95
CA SER A 462 -1.38 24.99 6.05
C SER A 462 -0.16 24.11 5.76
N PRO A 463 0.68 24.41 4.74
CA PRO A 463 1.88 23.65 4.40
C PRO A 463 3.14 23.99 5.23
N ALA A 464 3.06 24.81 6.28
CA ALA A 464 4.26 25.33 6.95
C ALA A 464 4.18 25.34 8.49
N GLY A 465 5.22 24.78 9.12
CA GLY A 465 5.78 25.32 10.36
C GLY A 465 5.57 24.51 11.63
N ASP A 466 4.57 24.87 12.42
CA ASP A 466 4.67 24.67 13.88
C ASP A 466 3.88 23.48 14.42
N VAL A 467 2.72 23.15 13.85
CA VAL A 467 1.86 22.03 14.32
C VAL A 467 2.45 20.65 13.97
N PHE A 468 3.29 20.58 12.93
CA PHE A 468 3.91 19.34 12.48
C PHE A 468 5.00 18.81 13.43
N GLN A 469 5.66 19.68 14.19
CA GLN A 469 6.76 19.27 15.08
C GLN A 469 6.27 18.90 16.49
N THR A 470 5.10 19.38 16.90
CA THR A 470 4.54 19.16 18.25
C THR A 470 3.98 17.75 18.45
N SER A 471 3.49 17.11 17.39
CA SER A 471 3.00 15.72 17.43
C SER A 471 4.13 14.67 17.39
N LEU A 472 5.38 15.05 17.14
CA LEU A 472 6.50 14.09 17.09
C LEU A 472 6.86 13.54 18.47
N MET A 473 6.81 14.38 19.52
CA MET A 473 7.08 13.96 20.89
C MET A 473 6.13 12.86 21.41
N PRO A 474 4.79 13.04 21.40
CA PRO A 474 3.85 12.00 21.85
C PRO A 474 3.97 10.73 21.00
N THR A 475 4.20 10.84 19.70
CA THR A 475 4.34 9.68 18.81
C THR A 475 5.63 8.90 19.05
N ALA A 476 6.75 9.60 19.31
CA ALA A 476 8.00 8.97 19.73
C ALA A 476 7.86 8.25 21.09
N ILE A 477 7.17 8.86 22.06
CA ILE A 477 6.88 8.23 23.36
C ILE A 477 6.08 6.94 23.17
N LEU A 478 5.02 6.97 22.36
CA LEU A 478 4.21 5.79 22.06
C LEU A 478 5.03 4.72 21.32
N ALA A 479 5.90 5.10 20.38
CA ALA A 479 6.74 4.16 19.65
C ALA A 479 7.75 3.45 20.57
N TRP A 480 8.44 4.19 21.44
CA TRP A 480 9.33 3.62 22.45
C TRP A 480 8.57 2.75 23.45
N GLY A 481 7.42 3.23 23.94
CA GLY A 481 6.55 2.46 24.82
C GLY A 481 6.07 1.15 24.18
N ALA A 482 5.73 1.17 22.89
CA ALA A 482 5.36 -0.02 22.13
C ALA A 482 6.52 -1.00 22.00
N ALA A 483 7.72 -0.52 21.67
CA ALA A 483 8.92 -1.36 21.60
C ALA A 483 9.20 -2.02 22.95
N LEU A 484 9.22 -1.24 24.05
CA LEU A 484 9.41 -1.76 25.40
C LEU A 484 8.31 -2.74 25.81
N ALA A 485 7.05 -2.49 25.47
CA ALA A 485 5.94 -3.40 25.75
C ALA A 485 6.07 -4.72 24.96
N PHE A 486 6.57 -4.69 23.73
CA PHE A 486 6.89 -5.91 22.97
C PHE A 486 8.03 -6.70 23.60
N LEU A 487 9.06 -6.02 24.12
CA LEU A 487 10.16 -6.66 24.85
C LEU A 487 9.67 -7.25 26.19
N ALA A 488 8.84 -6.52 26.94
CA ALA A 488 8.21 -7.00 28.16
C ALA A 488 7.29 -8.19 27.90
N ALA A 489 6.56 -8.21 26.79
CA ALA A 489 5.73 -9.34 26.38
C ALA A 489 6.54 -10.62 26.05
N ALA A 490 7.86 -10.49 25.84
CA ALA A 490 8.75 -11.61 25.54
C ALA A 490 9.27 -12.34 26.78
N THR A 491 9.10 -11.78 28.00
CA THR A 491 9.68 -12.35 29.23
C THR A 491 8.94 -13.57 29.77
N GLY A 492 7.65 -13.75 29.44
CA GLY A 492 6.87 -14.90 29.89
C GLY A 492 5.39 -14.86 29.48
N PRO A 493 4.60 -15.93 29.74
CA PRO A 493 3.21 -16.04 29.30
C PRO A 493 2.27 -15.03 29.97
N ALA A 494 2.40 -14.79 31.28
CA ALA A 494 1.61 -13.78 32.00
C ALA A 494 1.90 -12.36 31.49
N ALA A 495 3.18 -12.05 31.27
CA ALA A 495 3.61 -10.81 30.67
C ALA A 495 3.07 -10.66 29.24
N ARG A 496 3.05 -11.73 28.44
CA ARG A 496 2.50 -11.72 27.08
C ARG A 496 1.02 -11.35 27.05
N GLN A 497 0.20 -11.90 27.95
CA GLN A 497 -1.22 -11.58 28.03
C GLN A 497 -1.49 -10.13 28.45
N ARG A 498 -0.62 -9.56 29.29
CA ARG A 498 -0.68 -8.15 29.68
C ARG A 498 -0.18 -7.26 28.55
N TRP A 499 1.09 -7.35 28.19
CA TRP A 499 1.76 -6.34 27.38
C TRP A 499 1.52 -6.45 25.87
N THR A 500 1.17 -7.62 25.33
CA THR A 500 0.99 -7.76 23.86
C THR A 500 -0.11 -6.85 23.29
N PRO A 501 -1.32 -6.76 23.88
CA PRO A 501 -2.33 -5.82 23.42
C PRO A 501 -1.89 -4.36 23.46
N LEU A 502 -1.19 -3.94 24.54
CA LEU A 502 -0.69 -2.57 24.68
C LEU A 502 0.39 -2.26 23.64
N ALA A 503 1.32 -3.19 23.43
CA ALA A 503 2.38 -3.05 22.44
C ALA A 503 1.81 -2.84 21.03
N TRP A 504 0.79 -3.61 20.66
CA TRP A 504 0.09 -3.44 19.39
C TRP A 504 -0.68 -2.13 19.32
N ALA A 505 -1.42 -1.78 20.37
CA ALA A 505 -2.18 -0.53 20.41
C ALA A 505 -1.27 0.68 20.18
N TRP A 506 -0.19 0.78 20.95
CA TRP A 506 0.73 1.91 20.86
C TRP A 506 1.56 1.89 19.58
N ALA A 507 1.92 0.72 19.04
CA ALA A 507 2.57 0.65 17.73
C ALA A 507 1.67 1.15 16.60
N LEU A 508 0.38 0.78 16.63
CA LEU A 508 -0.60 1.25 15.64
C LEU A 508 -0.85 2.76 15.76
N VAL A 509 -1.05 3.25 16.97
CA VAL A 509 -1.26 4.69 17.20
C VAL A 509 -0.01 5.50 16.88
N ALA A 510 1.19 5.03 17.24
CA ALA A 510 2.44 5.70 16.87
C ALA A 510 2.65 5.71 15.35
N GLN A 511 2.37 4.59 14.67
CA GLN A 511 2.51 4.49 13.22
C GLN A 511 1.48 5.34 12.46
N ALA A 512 0.28 5.54 13.00
CA ALA A 512 -0.72 6.45 12.45
C ALA A 512 -0.38 7.92 12.78
N GLY A 513 -0.06 8.21 14.04
CA GLY A 513 0.23 9.56 14.51
C GLY A 513 1.46 10.19 13.86
N VAL A 514 2.46 9.38 13.48
CA VAL A 514 3.65 9.90 12.79
C VAL A 514 3.34 10.52 11.41
N TRP A 515 2.17 10.23 10.82
CA TRP A 515 1.70 10.91 9.60
C TRP A 515 1.30 12.37 9.87
N LEU A 516 1.01 12.71 11.12
CA LEU A 516 0.77 14.07 11.56
C LEU A 516 2.06 14.73 12.08
N ALA A 517 3.17 13.98 12.14
CA ALA A 517 4.46 14.45 12.60
C ALA A 517 5.41 14.72 11.43
N GLY A 518 6.16 15.83 11.51
CA GLY A 518 7.25 16.20 10.61
C GLY A 518 8.60 16.03 11.29
N GLY A 519 9.64 15.78 10.50
CA GLY A 519 11.02 15.83 10.94
C GLY A 519 11.79 16.96 10.28
N VAL A 520 13.03 17.15 10.71
CA VAL A 520 13.96 18.14 10.15
C VAL A 520 15.21 17.39 9.66
N PRO A 521 15.85 17.79 8.54
CA PRO A 521 17.13 17.21 8.14
C PRO A 521 18.20 17.45 9.21
N LEU A 522 19.26 16.63 9.16
CA LEU A 522 20.37 16.74 10.12
C LEU A 522 20.99 18.13 10.19
N THR A 523 21.00 18.87 9.07
CA THR A 523 21.50 20.25 8.98
C THR A 523 20.64 21.24 9.78
N GLY A 524 19.33 21.00 9.90
CA GLY A 524 18.42 21.85 10.68
C GLY A 524 18.29 21.45 12.15
N TRP A 525 18.96 20.37 12.58
CA TRP A 525 18.93 19.90 13.96
C TRP A 525 19.43 20.93 14.99
N PRO A 526 20.55 21.63 14.78
CA PRO A 526 21.03 22.62 15.76
C PRO A 526 20.02 23.76 15.97
N ALA A 527 19.36 24.19 14.89
CA ALA A 527 18.31 25.20 14.96
C ALA A 527 17.08 24.69 15.73
N LEU A 528 16.64 23.47 15.46
CA LEU A 528 15.55 22.83 16.21
C LEU A 528 15.89 22.69 17.69
N TRP A 529 17.14 22.35 18.03
CA TRP A 529 17.60 22.25 19.40
C TRP A 529 17.50 23.58 20.16
N SER A 530 17.90 24.68 19.51
CA SER A 530 17.83 26.03 20.09
C SER A 530 16.41 26.58 20.19
N LEU A 531 15.54 26.25 19.23
CA LEU A 531 14.17 26.78 19.15
C LEU A 531 13.19 25.98 20.01
N TYR A 532 13.27 24.65 19.93
CA TYR A 532 12.35 23.76 20.64
C TYR A 532 13.03 22.42 20.99
N THR A 533 13.78 22.44 22.09
CA THR A 533 14.54 21.29 22.60
C THR A 533 13.71 20.00 22.76
N PRO A 534 12.42 20.02 23.21
CA PRO A 534 11.60 18.81 23.28
C PRO A 534 11.40 18.10 21.94
N ALA A 535 11.14 18.85 20.85
CA ALA A 535 11.00 18.26 19.52
C ALA A 535 12.34 17.72 19.00
N ALA A 536 13.44 18.41 19.29
CA ALA A 536 14.77 17.87 19.00
C ALA A 536 14.94 16.52 19.71
N LEU A 537 14.80 16.47 21.04
CA LEU A 537 14.90 15.22 21.81
C LEU A 537 13.99 14.09 21.26
N ALA A 538 12.76 14.40 20.89
CA ALA A 538 11.83 13.44 20.27
C ALA A 538 12.34 12.90 18.92
N LEU A 539 12.94 13.76 18.10
CA LEU A 539 13.51 13.37 16.82
C LEU A 539 14.80 12.55 17.01
N ALA A 540 15.66 12.85 17.99
CA ALA A 540 16.76 11.96 18.37
C ALA A 540 16.25 10.59 18.85
N ALA A 541 15.25 10.58 19.72
CA ALA A 541 14.63 9.35 20.18
C ALA A 541 14.06 8.52 19.02
N THR A 542 13.48 9.18 18.02
CA THR A 542 12.98 8.52 16.80
C THR A 542 14.11 7.88 15.98
N VAL A 543 15.22 8.60 15.76
CA VAL A 543 16.39 8.08 15.03
C VAL A 543 17.05 6.92 15.78
N LEU A 544 17.07 6.96 17.11
CA LEU A 544 17.71 5.94 17.95
C LEU A 544 16.85 4.68 18.13
N LEU A 545 15.53 4.75 17.94
CA LEU A 545 14.63 3.60 18.11
C LEU A 545 15.02 2.36 17.28
N PRO A 546 15.24 2.43 15.94
CA PRO A 546 15.67 1.28 15.16
C PRO A 546 17.08 0.79 15.53
N VAL A 547 17.96 1.70 15.97
CA VAL A 547 19.30 1.35 16.47
C VAL A 547 19.19 0.53 17.76
N PHE A 548 18.32 0.94 18.68
CA PHE A 548 18.00 0.19 19.89
C PHE A 548 17.44 -1.19 19.55
N CYS A 549 16.46 -1.28 18.64
CA CYS A 549 15.93 -2.57 18.18
C CYS A 549 17.02 -3.47 17.59
N MET A 550 17.96 -2.93 16.82
CA MET A 550 19.08 -3.68 16.24
C MET A 550 20.10 -4.13 17.30
N ALA A 551 20.44 -3.24 18.23
CA ALA A 551 21.37 -3.53 19.32
C ALA A 551 20.82 -4.63 20.24
N TRP A 552 19.53 -4.53 20.59
CA TRP A 552 18.80 -5.54 21.36
C TRP A 552 18.72 -6.85 20.60
N ALA A 553 18.23 -6.84 19.35
CA ALA A 553 18.04 -8.07 18.57
C ALA A 553 19.34 -8.84 18.31
N SER A 554 20.49 -8.17 18.35
CA SER A 554 21.81 -8.77 18.20
C SER A 554 22.52 -9.07 19.53
N ALA A 555 21.89 -8.79 20.68
CA ALA A 555 22.52 -8.92 22.00
C ALA A 555 22.77 -10.37 22.42
N PRO A 556 23.97 -10.68 22.98
CA PRO A 556 24.26 -11.99 23.52
C PRO A 556 23.43 -12.25 24.78
N GLY A 557 22.93 -13.48 24.94
CA GLY A 557 22.29 -13.92 26.20
C GLY A 557 20.77 -13.70 26.28
N LEU A 558 20.11 -13.27 25.20
CA LEU A 558 18.64 -13.17 25.18
C LEU A 558 17.98 -14.57 25.24
N PRO A 559 16.87 -14.73 26.02
CA PRO A 559 16.13 -15.99 26.11
C PRO A 559 15.77 -16.52 24.72
N GLY A 560 16.20 -17.74 24.41
CA GLY A 560 16.01 -18.37 23.10
C GLY A 560 17.25 -18.49 22.23
N HIS A 561 18.34 -17.78 22.51
CA HIS A 561 19.59 -18.02 21.78
C HIS A 561 20.19 -19.36 22.22
N ALA A 562 20.19 -20.34 21.31
CA ALA A 562 20.79 -21.64 21.58
C ALA A 562 22.26 -21.47 22.00
N PRO A 563 22.70 -22.07 23.12
CA PRO A 563 24.11 -22.09 23.49
C PRO A 563 24.87 -22.84 22.38
N GLY A 564 25.68 -22.11 21.60
CA GLY A 564 26.40 -22.64 20.44
C GLY A 564 26.10 -21.95 19.09
N ALA A 565 25.08 -21.07 19.03
CA ALA A 565 24.84 -20.25 17.85
C ALA A 565 26.06 -19.35 17.53
N SER A 566 26.47 -19.28 16.25
CA SER A 566 27.61 -18.48 15.81
C SER A 566 27.39 -17.01 16.20
N ARG A 567 28.02 -16.57 17.29
CA ARG A 567 27.83 -15.23 17.82
C ARG A 567 28.36 -14.22 16.80
N ALA A 568 27.53 -13.25 16.44
CA ALA A 568 28.01 -12.14 15.65
C ALA A 568 29.03 -11.35 16.49
N GLY A 569 30.29 -11.33 16.03
CA GLY A 569 31.35 -10.58 16.72
C GLY A 569 30.97 -9.11 16.93
N PRO A 570 31.48 -8.47 17.99
CA PRO A 570 31.12 -7.10 18.38
C PRO A 570 31.28 -6.10 17.23
N GLY A 571 32.32 -6.23 16.39
CA GLY A 571 32.53 -5.37 15.23
C GLY A 571 31.42 -5.43 14.18
N TRP A 572 30.83 -6.62 13.92
CA TRP A 572 29.68 -6.72 13.00
C TRP A 572 28.44 -6.06 13.60
N ARG A 573 28.21 -6.24 14.90
CA ARG A 573 27.06 -5.65 15.60
C ARG A 573 27.14 -4.12 15.57
N LEU A 574 28.31 -3.58 15.87
CA LEU A 574 28.57 -2.14 15.78
C LEU A 574 28.36 -1.66 14.35
N GLY A 575 28.97 -2.31 13.35
CA GLY A 575 28.79 -1.93 11.94
C GLY A 575 27.33 -1.95 11.47
N ALA A 576 26.55 -2.94 11.91
CA ALA A 576 25.13 -3.01 11.59
C ALA A 576 24.30 -1.93 12.31
N CYS A 577 24.61 -1.61 13.57
CA CYS A 577 23.98 -0.49 14.28
C CYS A 577 24.33 0.85 13.63
N VAL A 578 25.58 1.04 13.21
CA VAL A 578 26.04 2.24 12.50
C VAL A 578 25.34 2.37 11.15
N GLY A 579 25.18 1.29 10.38
CA GLY A 579 24.47 1.37 9.12
C GLY A 579 22.96 1.62 9.29
N VAL A 580 22.32 1.05 10.32
CA VAL A 580 20.93 1.38 10.67
C VAL A 580 20.80 2.84 11.11
N LEU A 581 21.74 3.35 11.91
CA LEU A 581 21.80 4.76 12.29
C LEU A 581 21.95 5.66 11.06
N GLY A 582 22.84 5.31 10.12
CA GLY A 582 23.00 6.04 8.86
C GLY A 582 21.70 6.08 8.05
N LEU A 583 20.98 4.96 7.95
CA LEU A 583 19.66 4.94 7.30
C LEU A 583 18.66 5.83 8.03
N SER A 584 18.62 5.79 9.35
CA SER A 584 17.69 6.62 10.14
C SER A 584 18.02 8.12 10.08
N LEU A 585 19.29 8.48 10.01
CA LEU A 585 19.74 9.87 9.85
C LEU A 585 19.41 10.42 8.45
N LEU A 586 19.56 9.61 7.40
CA LEU A 586 19.16 10.00 6.04
C LEU A 586 17.67 10.33 5.95
N TRP A 587 16.83 9.64 6.73
CA TRP A 587 15.38 9.83 6.76
C TRP A 587 14.89 10.65 7.94
N MET A 588 15.76 11.44 8.57
CA MET A 588 15.39 12.33 9.68
C MET A 588 14.24 13.30 9.34
N PRO A 589 14.10 13.84 8.11
CA PRO A 589 12.92 14.63 7.72
C PRO A 589 11.60 13.84 7.73
N SER A 590 11.67 12.52 7.60
CA SER A 590 10.52 11.60 7.53
C SER A 590 10.58 10.56 8.66
N PRO A 591 10.27 10.96 9.91
CA PRO A 591 10.52 10.16 11.12
C PRO A 591 9.84 8.77 11.09
N GLY A 592 8.72 8.61 10.40
CA GLY A 592 8.04 7.33 10.35
C GLY A 592 8.75 6.24 9.52
N VAL A 593 9.76 6.59 8.71
CA VAL A 593 10.68 5.60 8.14
C VAL A 593 11.50 4.92 9.25
N ALA A 594 11.92 5.66 10.27
CA ALA A 594 12.63 5.08 11.42
C ALA A 594 11.73 4.13 12.23
N PHE A 595 10.44 4.47 12.38
CA PHE A 595 9.47 3.58 13.01
C PHE A 595 9.25 2.30 12.19
N ALA A 596 9.09 2.43 10.88
CA ALA A 596 8.99 1.30 9.97
C ALA A 596 10.21 0.36 10.08
N LEU A 597 11.42 0.91 10.10
CA LEU A 597 12.65 0.15 10.33
C LEU A 597 12.66 -0.55 11.69
N ALA A 598 12.20 0.13 12.75
CA ALA A 598 12.11 -0.46 14.08
C ALA A 598 11.15 -1.66 14.12
N TRP A 599 9.97 -1.55 13.48
CA TRP A 599 9.00 -2.65 13.38
C TRP A 599 9.51 -3.82 12.52
N LEU A 600 10.25 -3.55 11.45
CA LEU A 600 10.90 -4.60 10.66
C LEU A 600 11.92 -5.38 11.49
N LEU A 601 12.80 -4.68 12.21
CA LEU A 601 13.83 -5.29 13.04
C LEU A 601 13.24 -6.06 14.21
N LEU A 602 12.32 -5.44 14.95
CA LEU A 602 11.67 -6.05 16.11
C LEU A 602 10.74 -7.20 15.71
N GLY A 603 10.04 -7.07 14.57
CA GLY A 603 9.19 -8.11 14.00
C GLY A 603 9.97 -9.35 13.61
N GLN A 604 11.15 -9.20 12.99
CA GLN A 604 12.05 -10.34 12.77
C GLN A 604 12.57 -10.90 14.09
N ALA A 605 12.92 -10.04 15.07
CA ALA A 605 13.59 -10.47 16.31
C ALA A 605 12.67 -11.29 17.19
N LEU A 606 11.41 -10.86 17.29
CA LEU A 606 10.35 -11.54 18.03
C LEU A 606 9.65 -12.63 17.21
N ARG A 607 10.05 -12.85 15.95
CA ARG A 607 9.39 -13.77 14.99
C ARG A 607 7.89 -13.49 14.82
N ARG A 608 7.51 -12.21 14.82
CA ARG A 608 6.13 -11.75 14.64
C ARG A 608 5.94 -11.24 13.21
N PRO A 609 5.38 -12.05 12.29
CA PRO A 609 5.24 -11.67 10.88
C PRO A 609 4.30 -10.49 10.69
N LEU A 610 3.27 -10.36 11.54
CA LEU A 610 2.37 -9.20 11.51
C LEU A 610 3.13 -7.90 11.81
N LEU A 611 4.09 -7.91 12.75
CA LEU A 611 4.86 -6.72 13.11
C LEU A 611 5.86 -6.36 11.99
N THR A 612 6.43 -7.37 11.34
CA THR A 612 7.20 -7.16 10.11
C THR A 612 6.30 -6.55 9.01
N GLY A 613 5.07 -7.05 8.87
CA GLY A 613 4.07 -6.51 7.95
C GLY A 613 3.75 -5.04 8.22
N LEU A 614 3.58 -4.65 9.50
CA LEU A 614 3.39 -3.26 9.90
C LEU A 614 4.58 -2.38 9.45
N GLY A 615 5.81 -2.86 9.63
CA GLY A 615 7.00 -2.15 9.17
C GLY A 615 7.07 -2.01 7.64
N VAL A 616 6.72 -3.06 6.88
CA VAL A 616 6.64 -2.99 5.42
C VAL A 616 5.58 -1.99 4.97
N LEU A 617 4.36 -2.08 5.51
CA LEU A 617 3.26 -1.17 5.16
C LEU A 617 3.55 0.27 5.55
N GLY A 618 4.13 0.48 6.74
CA GLY A 618 4.59 1.80 7.18
C GLY A 618 5.65 2.38 6.24
N GLY A 619 6.65 1.60 5.86
CA GLY A 619 7.68 2.03 4.91
C GLY A 619 7.12 2.37 3.53
N LEU A 620 6.22 1.54 2.99
CA LEU A 620 5.55 1.81 1.71
C LEU A 620 4.66 3.05 1.77
N GLY A 621 3.90 3.22 2.85
CA GLY A 621 3.08 4.42 3.07
C GLY A 621 3.90 5.70 3.13
N TYR A 622 5.09 5.65 3.75
CA TYR A 622 6.01 6.79 3.75
C TYR A 622 6.65 7.07 2.41
N LEU A 623 7.00 6.05 1.62
CA LEU A 623 7.49 6.26 0.25
C LEU A 623 6.41 6.96 -0.60
N LEU A 624 5.15 6.55 -0.45
CA LEU A 624 4.03 7.20 -1.13
C LEU A 624 3.88 8.66 -0.69
N ARG A 625 3.93 8.93 0.62
CA ARG A 625 3.89 10.30 1.14
C ARG A 625 5.05 11.14 0.64
N TYR A 626 6.28 10.60 0.66
CA TYR A 626 7.49 11.30 0.22
C TYR A 626 7.41 11.66 -1.26
N TYR A 627 6.86 10.78 -2.09
CA TYR A 627 6.60 11.08 -3.50
C TYR A 627 5.70 12.33 -3.66
N TYR A 628 4.62 12.41 -2.88
CA TYR A 628 3.66 13.54 -2.88
C TYR A 628 4.10 14.79 -2.09
N GLN A 629 5.33 14.85 -1.56
CA GLN A 629 5.85 16.08 -0.96
C GLN A 629 6.34 17.04 -2.04
N LEU A 630 5.47 17.93 -2.52
CA LEU A 630 5.74 18.84 -3.64
C LEU A 630 6.84 19.90 -3.38
N GLN A 631 7.24 20.08 -2.13
CA GLN A 631 8.27 21.06 -1.76
C GLN A 631 9.70 20.62 -2.11
N VAL A 632 9.92 19.31 -2.32
CA VAL A 632 11.24 18.75 -2.62
C VAL A 632 11.26 18.31 -4.08
N PRO A 633 12.21 18.80 -4.90
CA PRO A 633 12.35 18.39 -6.28
C PRO A 633 12.46 16.87 -6.45
N LEU A 634 11.85 16.32 -7.50
CA LEU A 634 11.90 14.90 -7.86
C LEU A 634 13.34 14.42 -8.07
N LEU A 635 14.19 15.29 -8.60
CA LEU A 635 15.61 15.01 -8.75
C LEU A 635 16.28 14.77 -7.38
N ASP A 636 16.11 15.69 -6.44
CA ASP A 636 16.67 15.55 -5.10
C ASP A 636 16.12 14.31 -4.39
N LYS A 637 14.81 14.04 -4.55
CA LYS A 637 14.19 12.80 -4.05
C LYS A 637 14.89 11.57 -4.59
N SER A 638 15.19 11.54 -5.90
CA SER A 638 15.90 10.42 -6.51
C SER A 638 17.30 10.21 -5.92
N LEU A 639 18.04 11.29 -5.63
CA LEU A 639 19.37 11.23 -5.05
C LEU A 639 19.34 10.68 -3.62
N TRP A 640 18.42 11.17 -2.77
CA TRP A 640 18.26 10.68 -1.40
C TRP A 640 17.84 9.21 -1.35
N LEU A 641 16.88 8.82 -2.20
CA LEU A 641 16.45 7.44 -2.35
C LEU A 641 17.60 6.54 -2.84
N ALA A 642 18.39 7.00 -3.80
CA ALA A 642 19.55 6.28 -4.32
C ALA A 642 20.64 6.09 -3.24
N LEU A 643 20.94 7.14 -2.47
CA LEU A 643 21.91 7.09 -1.38
C LEU A 643 21.46 6.12 -0.27
N ALA A 644 20.21 6.19 0.16
CA ALA A 644 19.66 5.27 1.16
C ALA A 644 19.60 3.83 0.63
N GLY A 645 19.26 3.65 -0.65
CA GLY A 645 19.28 2.34 -1.34
C GLY A 645 20.69 1.75 -1.44
N ALA A 646 21.70 2.57 -1.74
CA ALA A 646 23.10 2.17 -1.75
C ALA A 646 23.59 1.77 -0.36
N LEU A 647 23.24 2.52 0.70
CA LEU A 647 23.56 2.17 2.08
C LEU A 647 22.90 0.86 2.50
N ALA A 648 21.63 0.64 2.14
CA ALA A 648 20.94 -0.63 2.37
C ALA A 648 21.61 -1.79 1.62
N TRP A 649 22.10 -1.56 0.40
CA TRP A 649 22.87 -2.55 -0.35
C TRP A 649 24.22 -2.88 0.30
N VAL A 650 24.95 -1.89 0.80
CA VAL A 650 26.20 -2.10 1.56
C VAL A 650 25.94 -2.93 2.82
N LEU A 651 24.88 -2.61 3.57
CA LEU A 651 24.43 -3.40 4.71
C LEU A 651 24.11 -4.85 4.33
N TYR A 652 23.44 -5.05 3.19
CA TYR A 652 23.19 -6.38 2.64
C TYR A 652 24.50 -7.13 2.36
N VAL A 653 25.45 -6.51 1.67
CA VAL A 653 26.75 -7.13 1.32
C VAL A 653 27.51 -7.49 2.58
N ALA A 654 27.61 -6.58 3.56
CA ALA A 654 28.28 -6.80 4.83
C ALA A 654 27.64 -7.95 5.64
N ALA A 655 26.30 -7.98 5.71
CA ALA A 655 25.57 -9.04 6.40
C ALA A 655 25.68 -10.39 5.68
N ALA A 656 25.58 -10.42 4.35
CA ALA A 656 25.73 -11.64 3.55
C ALA A 656 27.16 -12.19 3.62
N TRP A 657 28.17 -11.32 3.57
CA TRP A 657 29.57 -11.70 3.72
C TRP A 657 29.85 -12.23 5.13
N GLY A 658 29.36 -11.54 6.17
CA GLY A 658 29.43 -12.02 7.54
C GLY A 658 28.79 -13.40 7.71
N ALA A 659 27.60 -13.62 7.15
CA ALA A 659 26.91 -14.91 7.24
C ALA A 659 27.71 -16.03 6.56
N ARG A 660 28.36 -15.75 5.43
CA ARG A 660 29.24 -16.71 4.74
C ARG A 660 30.52 -17.00 5.53
N ALA A 661 31.15 -15.97 6.09
CA ALA A 661 32.36 -16.12 6.89
C ALA A 661 32.10 -16.93 8.18
N ALA A 662 30.96 -16.71 8.84
CA ALA A 662 30.56 -17.52 10.01
C ALA A 662 30.39 -19.00 9.65
N ARG A 663 29.71 -19.30 8.53
CA ARG A 663 29.55 -20.70 8.06
C ARG A 663 30.89 -21.37 7.79
N ARG A 664 31.82 -20.69 7.12
CA ARG A 664 33.16 -21.22 6.85
C ARG A 664 33.96 -21.51 8.12
N ARG A 665 33.82 -20.69 9.16
CA ARG A 665 34.48 -20.90 10.46
C ARG A 665 33.85 -22.05 11.27
N ALA A 666 32.56 -22.31 11.10
CA ALA A 666 31.86 -23.37 11.82
C ALA A 666 32.13 -24.77 11.26
N GLU A 667 32.50 -24.88 9.98
CA GLU A 667 32.81 -26.15 9.30
C GLU A 667 34.19 -26.07 8.61
N PRO A 668 35.31 -26.04 9.37
CA PRO A 668 36.66 -25.95 8.80
C PRO A 668 37.07 -27.22 8.03
N ASP A 669 36.61 -28.39 8.46
CA ASP A 669 37.00 -29.71 7.91
C ASP A 669 35.92 -30.35 7.02
N ALA A 670 34.86 -29.62 6.64
CA ALA A 670 33.99 -30.11 5.58
C ALA A 670 34.85 -30.23 4.32
N PRO A 671 35.04 -31.44 3.75
CA PRO A 671 35.88 -31.58 2.57
C PRO A 671 35.38 -30.57 1.55
N ALA A 672 36.31 -29.94 0.83
CA ALA A 672 36.01 -29.26 -0.42
C ALA A 672 35.47 -30.30 -1.40
N ARG A 673 34.30 -30.88 -1.12
CA ARG A 673 33.43 -31.46 -2.13
C ARG A 673 33.33 -30.32 -3.11
N GLN A 674 33.96 -30.51 -4.26
CA GLN A 674 33.60 -29.88 -5.51
C GLN A 674 32.12 -30.22 -5.71
N ALA A 675 31.24 -29.64 -4.91
CA ALA A 675 29.82 -29.70 -5.09
C ALA A 675 29.64 -29.00 -6.42
N ALA A 676 29.48 -29.81 -7.48
CA ALA A 676 29.33 -29.34 -8.84
C ALA A 676 28.48 -28.09 -8.79
N VAL A 677 29.05 -26.94 -9.21
CA VAL A 677 28.34 -25.66 -9.13
C VAL A 677 26.99 -25.92 -9.78
N PRO A 678 25.87 -25.86 -9.03
CA PRO A 678 24.59 -26.22 -9.58
C PRO A 678 24.38 -25.33 -10.80
N ARG A 679 24.26 -25.94 -11.98
CA ARG A 679 23.97 -25.19 -13.19
C ARG A 679 22.50 -24.79 -13.11
N GLY A 680 22.25 -23.50 -13.31
CA GLY A 680 20.90 -22.97 -13.43
C GLY A 680 20.08 -23.78 -14.42
N PRO A 681 18.80 -24.08 -14.12
CA PRO A 681 17.97 -24.78 -15.10
C PRO A 681 17.88 -23.93 -16.37
N ALA A 682 18.23 -24.52 -17.52
CA ALA A 682 18.36 -23.81 -18.79
C ALA A 682 17.08 -23.04 -19.17
N TRP A 683 15.91 -23.61 -18.87
CA TRP A 683 14.61 -22.96 -19.10
C TRP A 683 14.50 -21.61 -18.37
N ARG A 684 15.02 -21.49 -17.14
CA ARG A 684 14.91 -20.25 -16.35
C ARG A 684 15.74 -19.15 -16.98
N LEU A 685 16.96 -19.49 -17.41
CA LEU A 685 17.82 -18.54 -18.13
C LEU A 685 17.18 -18.14 -19.45
N ALA A 686 16.64 -19.10 -20.21
CA ALA A 686 15.95 -18.86 -21.47
C ALA A 686 14.73 -17.93 -21.32
N VAL A 687 13.92 -18.13 -20.28
CA VAL A 687 12.75 -17.28 -19.98
C VAL A 687 13.18 -15.87 -19.55
N ILE A 688 14.24 -15.73 -18.75
CA ILE A 688 14.79 -14.42 -18.38
C ILE A 688 15.29 -13.67 -19.63
N THR A 689 16.03 -14.35 -20.51
CA THR A 689 16.51 -13.76 -21.77
C THR A 689 15.37 -13.42 -22.73
N LEU A 690 14.33 -14.26 -22.80
CA LEU A 690 13.14 -14.01 -23.59
C LEU A 690 12.43 -12.73 -23.12
N GLY A 691 12.29 -12.55 -21.80
CA GLY A 691 11.73 -11.32 -21.23
C GLY A 691 12.54 -10.08 -21.58
N LEU A 692 13.87 -10.16 -21.58
CA LEU A 692 14.72 -9.04 -22.02
C LEU A 692 14.58 -8.75 -23.52
N ALA A 693 14.58 -9.79 -24.36
CA ALA A 693 14.41 -9.63 -25.80
C ALA A 693 13.04 -8.99 -26.13
N ALA A 694 11.97 -9.42 -25.44
CA ALA A 694 10.65 -8.83 -25.58
C ALA A 694 10.61 -7.37 -25.11
N ALA A 695 11.20 -7.05 -23.95
CA ALA A 695 11.28 -5.69 -23.42
C ALA A 695 12.03 -4.73 -24.37
N LEU A 696 13.19 -5.14 -24.89
CA LEU A 696 13.96 -4.37 -25.86
C LEU A 696 13.25 -4.28 -27.21
N GLY A 697 12.61 -5.37 -27.66
CA GLY A 697 11.84 -5.39 -28.89
C GLY A 697 10.67 -4.41 -28.88
N VAL A 698 9.84 -4.44 -27.82
CA VAL A 698 8.70 -3.52 -27.67
C VAL A 698 9.17 -2.07 -27.50
N SER A 699 10.19 -1.81 -26.68
CA SER A 699 10.70 -0.44 -26.49
C SER A 699 11.30 0.13 -27.78
N ASN A 700 12.16 -0.62 -28.48
CA ASN A 700 12.79 -0.14 -29.71
C ASN A 700 11.83 -0.02 -30.88
N THR A 701 10.83 -0.90 -31.01
CA THR A 701 9.79 -0.76 -32.03
C THR A 701 8.90 0.46 -31.77
N SER A 702 8.59 0.75 -30.50
CA SER A 702 7.87 1.97 -30.09
C SER A 702 8.67 3.23 -30.42
N VAL A 703 9.95 3.28 -30.04
CA VAL A 703 10.88 4.38 -30.39
C VAL A 703 10.96 4.56 -31.91
N TRP A 704 11.22 3.49 -32.66
CA TRP A 704 11.32 3.55 -34.12
C TRP A 704 10.03 4.06 -34.78
N ARG A 705 8.87 3.59 -34.31
CA ARG A 705 7.57 4.05 -34.83
C ARG A 705 7.37 5.54 -34.57
N ASN A 706 7.72 6.01 -33.38
CA ASN A 706 7.55 7.42 -33.02
C ASN A 706 8.53 8.32 -33.79
N GLU A 707 9.80 7.94 -33.89
CA GLU A 707 10.81 8.65 -34.70
C GLU A 707 10.41 8.74 -36.17
N ARG A 708 9.83 7.66 -36.73
CA ARG A 708 9.33 7.68 -38.11
C ARG A 708 8.18 8.67 -38.29
N ILE A 709 7.28 8.78 -37.32
CA ILE A 709 6.20 9.78 -37.34
C ILE A 709 6.79 11.19 -37.25
N LEU A 710 7.79 11.42 -36.39
CA LEU A 710 8.44 12.73 -36.28
C LEU A 710 9.18 13.13 -37.56
N ALA A 711 9.83 12.18 -38.23
CA ALA A 711 10.62 12.44 -39.44
C ALA A 711 9.78 12.56 -40.72
N GLN A 712 8.73 11.74 -40.87
CA GLN A 712 7.93 11.64 -42.11
C GLN A 712 6.54 12.26 -41.98
N GLY A 713 6.12 12.62 -40.76
CA GLY A 713 4.78 13.15 -40.50
C GLY A 713 4.60 14.57 -41.01
N GLN A 714 3.38 14.86 -41.47
CA GLN A 714 2.96 16.20 -41.84
C GLN A 714 2.87 17.09 -40.60
N VAL A 715 3.30 18.34 -40.72
CA VAL A 715 3.19 19.34 -39.64
C VAL A 715 1.74 19.74 -39.51
N LEU A 716 1.24 19.76 -38.27
CA LEU A 716 -0.10 20.22 -37.94
C LEU A 716 -0.01 21.13 -36.71
N ARG A 717 -0.54 22.36 -36.79
CA ARG A 717 -0.59 23.27 -35.64
C ARG A 717 -2.03 23.39 -35.14
N LEU A 718 -2.23 23.18 -33.84
CA LEU A 718 -3.55 23.30 -33.21
C LEU A 718 -3.52 24.37 -32.13
N ALA A 719 -4.56 25.21 -32.07
CA ALA A 719 -4.75 26.20 -31.01
C ALA A 719 -5.14 25.53 -29.69
N LEU A 720 -4.53 25.98 -28.60
CA LEU A 720 -4.84 25.55 -27.24
C LEU A 720 -6.06 26.32 -26.72
N ALA A 721 -6.98 25.60 -26.09
CA ALA A 721 -8.09 26.20 -25.35
C ALA A 721 -7.62 26.55 -23.91
N PRO A 722 -8.24 27.53 -23.23
CA PRO A 722 -7.92 27.86 -21.84
C PRO A 722 -8.19 26.64 -20.95
N VAL A 723 -7.16 26.14 -20.27
CA VAL A 723 -7.27 25.07 -19.27
C VAL A 723 -6.44 25.48 -18.06
N ASP A 724 -6.92 25.13 -16.86
CA ASP A 724 -6.14 25.26 -15.64
C ASP A 724 -4.80 24.50 -15.79
N PRO A 725 -3.65 25.20 -15.71
CA PRO A 725 -2.36 24.64 -16.12
C PRO A 725 -1.79 23.59 -15.16
N ARG A 726 -2.53 23.10 -14.16
CA ARG A 726 -1.95 22.37 -13.02
C ARG A 726 -2.55 20.99 -12.81
N SER A 727 -1.70 19.98 -12.88
CA SER A 727 -1.86 18.77 -12.07
C SER A 727 -0.48 18.21 -11.72
N LEU A 728 -0.14 18.24 -10.43
CA LEU A 728 1.20 17.98 -9.88
C LEU A 728 1.53 16.48 -9.70
N MET A 729 0.67 15.56 -10.17
CA MET A 729 0.68 14.17 -9.69
C MET A 729 1.66 13.22 -10.41
N GLN A 730 2.17 13.57 -11.59
CA GLN A 730 2.96 12.67 -12.45
C GLN A 730 4.34 13.23 -12.83
N GLY A 731 4.78 14.29 -12.16
CA GLY A 731 5.84 15.19 -12.62
C GLY A 731 5.23 16.51 -13.07
N ASP A 732 6.07 17.49 -13.42
CA ASP A 732 5.61 18.77 -13.94
C ASP A 732 5.05 18.57 -15.37
N TYR A 733 3.74 18.75 -15.51
CA TYR A 733 3.06 18.72 -16.80
C TYR A 733 1.95 19.77 -16.87
N MET A 734 1.67 20.23 -18.09
CA MET A 734 0.57 21.14 -18.38
C MET A 734 -0.56 20.33 -18.98
N ALA A 735 -1.76 20.44 -18.39
CA ALA A 735 -2.97 19.89 -18.99
C ALA A 735 -3.28 20.66 -20.28
N LEU A 736 -3.51 19.94 -21.37
CA LEU A 736 -3.81 20.50 -22.68
C LEU A 736 -5.27 20.21 -23.06
N ASN A 737 -5.97 21.24 -23.48
CA ASN A 737 -7.19 21.12 -24.28
C ASN A 737 -6.98 21.90 -25.58
N PHE A 738 -7.61 21.44 -26.65
CA PHE A 738 -7.47 22.05 -27.97
C PHE A 738 -8.81 22.64 -28.38
N GLU A 739 -8.78 23.81 -29.04
CA GLU A 739 -9.99 24.48 -29.51
C GLU A 739 -10.82 23.56 -30.43
N VAL A 740 -10.14 22.72 -31.23
CA VAL A 740 -10.79 21.72 -32.09
C VAL A 740 -11.61 20.69 -31.30
N ALA A 741 -11.22 20.36 -30.07
CA ALA A 741 -12.00 19.49 -29.18
C ALA A 741 -13.29 20.17 -28.69
N ASP A 742 -13.26 21.50 -28.50
CA ASP A 742 -14.42 22.31 -28.13
C ASP A 742 -15.36 22.50 -29.34
N GLN A 743 -14.81 22.73 -30.54
CA GLN A 743 -15.55 22.78 -31.79
C GLN A 743 -16.29 21.46 -32.06
N LEU A 744 -15.67 20.32 -31.74
CA LEU A 744 -16.31 19.00 -31.85
C LEU A 744 -17.53 18.86 -30.94
N ARG A 745 -17.50 19.46 -29.74
CA ARG A 745 -18.67 19.49 -28.83
C ARG A 745 -19.80 20.38 -29.34
N GLN A 746 -19.50 21.34 -30.20
CA GLN A 746 -20.47 22.30 -30.74
C GLN A 746 -21.00 21.91 -32.13
N LEU A 747 -20.48 20.85 -32.76
CA LEU A 747 -20.93 20.37 -34.06
C LEU A 747 -22.39 19.88 -34.00
N ARG A 748 -23.27 20.60 -34.71
CA ARG A 748 -24.68 20.24 -34.93
C ARG A 748 -24.85 19.50 -36.27
N PRO A 749 -25.84 18.60 -36.41
CA PRO A 749 -26.15 18.03 -37.72
C PRO A 749 -26.53 19.15 -38.71
N PRO A 750 -26.16 19.05 -39.99
CA PRO A 750 -26.60 20.00 -41.01
C PRO A 750 -28.13 20.04 -41.06
N GLY A 751 -28.73 21.22 -40.81
CA GLY A 751 -30.19 21.43 -40.89
C GLY A 751 -30.98 21.24 -39.58
N ALA A 752 -30.33 21.04 -38.43
CA ALA A 752 -31.02 20.89 -37.15
C ALA A 752 -31.46 22.25 -36.54
N PRO A 753 -32.68 22.37 -35.98
CA PRO A 753 -33.13 23.57 -35.27
C PRO A 753 -32.27 23.87 -34.03
N ALA A 754 -32.28 25.13 -33.56
CA ALA A 754 -31.40 25.60 -32.49
C ALA A 754 -31.54 24.84 -31.15
N ASP A 755 -32.66 24.14 -30.99
CA ASP A 755 -33.09 23.43 -29.78
C ASP A 755 -32.87 21.91 -29.87
N ALA A 756 -32.27 21.42 -30.96
CA ALA A 756 -31.97 20.00 -31.14
C ALA A 756 -30.81 19.54 -30.23
N PRO A 757 -30.86 18.32 -29.68
CA PRO A 757 -29.78 17.78 -28.86
C PRO A 757 -28.47 17.70 -29.66
N VAL A 758 -27.36 18.05 -29.01
CA VAL A 758 -25.99 17.95 -29.56
C VAL A 758 -25.74 16.53 -30.05
N VAL A 759 -25.10 16.38 -31.23
CA VAL A 759 -24.79 15.06 -31.81
C VAL A 759 -23.99 14.23 -30.81
N GLU A 760 -24.42 12.99 -30.60
CA GLU A 760 -23.63 12.03 -29.83
C GLU A 760 -22.38 11.65 -30.64
N VAL A 761 -21.30 12.40 -30.44
CA VAL A 761 -20.01 12.16 -31.09
C VAL A 761 -19.54 10.73 -30.76
N PRO A 762 -19.18 9.90 -31.77
CA PRO A 762 -18.66 8.55 -31.56
C PRO A 762 -17.48 8.52 -30.59
N ALA A 763 -17.31 7.38 -29.90
CA ALA A 763 -16.22 7.20 -28.95
C ALA A 763 -14.83 7.35 -29.59
N ASP A 764 -14.68 6.95 -30.85
CA ASP A 764 -13.44 7.06 -31.62
C ASP A 764 -13.77 7.58 -33.03
N GLY A 765 -12.89 8.40 -33.62
CA GLY A 765 -13.02 8.81 -35.01
C GLY A 765 -11.82 9.64 -35.50
N TYR A 766 -11.98 10.25 -36.68
CA TYR A 766 -10.97 11.11 -37.31
C TYR A 766 -11.55 12.50 -37.56
N LEU A 767 -10.78 13.51 -37.16
CA LEU A 767 -10.97 14.91 -37.49
C LEU A 767 -10.28 15.19 -38.82
N VAL A 768 -11.01 15.73 -39.79
CA VAL A 768 -10.40 16.25 -41.02
C VAL A 768 -10.12 17.71 -40.82
N LEU A 769 -8.85 18.07 -40.94
CA LEU A 769 -8.31 19.37 -40.65
C LEU A 769 -7.70 19.98 -41.90
N ARG A 770 -7.85 21.29 -42.05
CA ARG A 770 -7.21 22.08 -43.12
C ARG A 770 -6.54 23.29 -42.48
N HIS A 771 -5.34 23.63 -42.94
CA HIS A 771 -4.63 24.81 -42.49
C HIS A 771 -5.35 26.09 -42.97
N ASP A 772 -5.45 27.08 -42.09
CA ASP A 772 -5.88 28.43 -42.42
C ASP A 772 -4.70 29.29 -42.93
N GLU A 773 -4.98 30.56 -43.25
CA GLU A 773 -3.98 31.50 -43.76
C GLU A 773 -2.83 31.78 -42.77
N GLN A 774 -3.03 31.49 -41.47
CA GLN A 774 -2.02 31.61 -40.42
C GLN A 774 -1.26 30.31 -40.18
N GLY A 775 -1.57 29.24 -40.93
CA GLY A 775 -0.96 27.92 -40.80
C GLY A 775 -1.47 27.14 -39.59
N VAL A 776 -2.62 27.51 -39.01
CA VAL A 776 -3.30 26.80 -37.91
C VAL A 776 -4.40 25.94 -38.49
N ALA A 777 -4.53 24.70 -38.02
CA ALA A 777 -5.45 23.75 -38.58
C ALA A 777 -6.85 23.86 -37.95
N ARG A 778 -7.88 24.04 -38.77
CA ARG A 778 -9.29 24.14 -38.36
C ARG A 778 -10.10 22.91 -38.75
N LEU A 779 -11.10 22.58 -37.93
CA LEU A 779 -11.99 21.45 -38.16
C LEU A 779 -12.91 21.68 -39.35
N GLN A 780 -12.87 20.77 -40.33
CA GLN A 780 -13.78 20.78 -41.47
C GLN A 780 -14.93 19.79 -41.27
N ARG A 781 -14.60 18.55 -40.90
CA ARG A 781 -15.57 17.48 -40.70
C ARG A 781 -15.02 16.35 -39.81
N VAL A 782 -15.91 15.47 -39.39
CA VAL A 782 -15.62 14.26 -38.63
C VAL A 782 -15.95 13.03 -39.48
N GLN A 783 -15.08 12.03 -39.50
CA GLN A 783 -15.28 10.79 -40.25
C GLN A 783 -14.83 9.56 -39.45
N ALA A 784 -15.41 8.39 -39.75
CA ALA A 784 -15.11 7.15 -39.05
C ALA A 784 -13.76 6.54 -39.47
N GLU A 785 -13.34 6.76 -40.72
CA GLU A 785 -12.10 6.25 -41.30
C GLU A 785 -11.19 7.40 -41.76
N PRO A 786 -9.86 7.21 -41.84
CA PRO A 786 -8.93 8.28 -42.24
C PRO A 786 -9.05 8.69 -43.73
N ARG A 787 -9.78 7.90 -44.53
CA ARG A 787 -10.07 8.18 -45.95
C ARG A 787 -11.58 8.09 -46.19
N PRO A 788 -12.11 8.82 -47.19
CA PRO A 788 -11.44 9.70 -48.15
C PRO A 788 -11.05 11.08 -47.57
N ARG A 789 -9.97 11.67 -48.08
CA ARG A 789 -9.51 13.04 -47.77
C ARG A 789 -8.81 13.65 -48.99
N ALA A 790 -8.89 14.97 -49.16
CA ALA A 790 -8.17 15.70 -50.20
C ALA A 790 -6.65 15.76 -49.89
N GLN A 791 -5.83 16.12 -50.88
CA GLN A 791 -4.36 16.15 -50.71
C GLN A 791 -3.90 17.22 -49.69
N ASP A 792 -4.69 18.26 -49.50
CA ASP A 792 -4.48 19.37 -48.56
C ASP A 792 -5.18 19.19 -47.21
N GLU A 793 -5.85 18.05 -47.01
CA GLU A 793 -6.55 17.70 -45.77
C GLU A 793 -5.75 16.69 -44.93
N ILE A 794 -5.67 16.97 -43.62
CA ILE A 794 -4.99 16.12 -42.64
C ILE A 794 -6.04 15.41 -41.80
N ALA A 795 -6.01 14.08 -41.76
CA ALA A 795 -6.85 13.31 -40.85
C ALA A 795 -6.13 13.14 -39.52
N LEU A 796 -6.76 13.49 -38.40
CA LEU A 796 -6.22 13.34 -37.05
C LEU A 796 -7.17 12.49 -36.20
N ARG A 797 -6.67 11.40 -35.62
CA ARG A 797 -7.48 10.55 -34.76
C ARG A 797 -7.80 11.28 -33.45
N TYR A 798 -9.07 11.26 -33.05
CA TYR A 798 -9.51 11.67 -31.72
C TYR A 798 -10.12 10.47 -30.98
N ARG A 799 -10.16 10.58 -29.65
CA ARG A 799 -10.84 9.61 -28.77
C ARG A 799 -11.65 10.36 -27.74
N LYS A 800 -12.88 9.95 -27.51
CA LYS A 800 -13.75 10.47 -26.46
C LYS A 800 -13.70 9.52 -25.26
N ARG A 801 -13.17 10.00 -24.13
CA ARG A 801 -13.09 9.27 -22.85
C ARG A 801 -13.75 10.09 -21.77
N ALA A 802 -14.55 9.47 -20.89
CA ALA A 802 -15.22 10.18 -19.79
C ALA A 802 -16.02 11.45 -20.22
N GLY A 803 -16.52 11.49 -21.46
CA GLY A 803 -17.20 12.67 -22.02
C GLY A 803 -16.28 13.78 -22.55
N GLN A 804 -14.96 13.65 -22.38
CA GLN A 804 -13.95 14.57 -22.91
C GLN A 804 -13.33 14.05 -24.22
N VAL A 805 -13.07 14.96 -25.16
CA VAL A 805 -12.45 14.65 -26.44
C VAL A 805 -10.94 14.85 -26.30
N HIS A 806 -10.18 13.77 -26.44
CA HIS A 806 -8.74 13.77 -26.44
C HIS A 806 -8.22 13.78 -27.88
N VAL A 807 -7.45 14.82 -28.20
CA VAL A 807 -6.82 15.02 -29.51
C VAL A 807 -5.34 14.74 -29.35
N VAL A 808 -4.90 13.53 -29.75
CA VAL A 808 -3.53 13.01 -29.58
C VAL A 808 -3.09 12.88 -28.12
N THR A 809 -2.93 13.98 -27.39
CA THR A 809 -2.53 14.03 -25.97
C THR A 809 -3.32 15.11 -25.23
N ASN A 810 -3.51 14.93 -23.94
CA ASN A 810 -4.14 15.89 -23.03
C ASN A 810 -3.15 16.44 -21.99
N ALA A 811 -1.87 16.12 -22.13
CA ALA A 811 -0.82 16.58 -21.24
C ALA A 811 0.48 16.82 -22.03
N TYR A 812 1.26 17.79 -21.58
CA TYR A 812 2.63 18.00 -22.01
C TYR A 812 3.57 17.92 -20.81
N PHE A 813 4.40 16.88 -20.77
CA PHE A 813 5.38 16.68 -19.69
C PHE A 813 6.65 17.51 -19.93
N PHE A 814 7.05 18.32 -18.95
CA PHE A 814 8.28 19.11 -18.97
C PHE A 814 9.13 18.87 -17.73
N ALA A 815 10.30 19.51 -17.69
CA ALA A 815 11.21 19.42 -16.55
C ALA A 815 10.67 20.21 -15.37
N GLU A 816 10.93 19.72 -14.16
CA GLU A 816 10.49 20.41 -12.95
C GLU A 816 11.00 21.86 -12.90
N GLY A 817 10.11 22.80 -12.58
CA GLY A 817 10.41 24.23 -12.53
C GLY A 817 10.29 25.00 -13.86
N GLN A 818 9.83 24.37 -14.95
CA GLN A 818 9.59 25.05 -16.23
C GLN A 818 8.13 25.47 -16.46
N ALA A 819 7.28 25.43 -15.43
CA ALA A 819 5.85 25.73 -15.57
C ALA A 819 5.59 27.12 -16.17
N GLU A 820 6.20 28.18 -15.63
CA GLU A 820 6.01 29.57 -16.10
C GLU A 820 6.35 29.75 -17.59
N ARG A 821 7.35 29.01 -18.08
CA ARG A 821 7.74 29.03 -19.49
C ARG A 821 6.63 28.50 -20.40
N TYR A 822 5.97 27.43 -19.97
CA TYR A 822 4.93 26.77 -20.78
C TYR A 822 3.53 27.37 -20.59
N GLU A 823 3.28 28.18 -19.56
CA GLU A 823 2.03 28.96 -19.40
C GLU A 823 1.77 29.94 -20.57
N ALA A 824 2.84 30.41 -21.22
CA ALA A 824 2.76 31.26 -22.40
C ALA A 824 2.29 30.51 -23.67
N ALA A 825 2.16 29.18 -23.64
CA ALA A 825 1.80 28.40 -24.81
C ALA A 825 0.41 28.76 -25.35
N ARG A 826 0.31 28.93 -26.68
CA ARG A 826 -0.95 29.19 -27.40
C ARG A 826 -1.21 28.16 -28.49
N PHE A 827 -0.18 27.49 -29.01
CA PHE A 827 -0.34 26.45 -30.02
C PHE A 827 0.45 25.19 -29.66
N GLY A 828 -0.07 24.03 -30.08
CA GLY A 828 0.67 22.76 -30.11
C GLY A 828 1.09 22.43 -31.53
N GLU A 829 2.37 22.14 -31.75
CA GLU A 829 2.90 21.65 -33.03
C GLU A 829 2.98 20.13 -33.02
N PHE A 830 2.26 19.50 -33.96
CA PHE A 830 2.14 18.05 -34.09
C PHE A 830 2.79 17.54 -35.37
N ARG A 831 3.17 16.26 -35.33
CA ARG A 831 3.53 15.46 -36.51
C ARG A 831 2.53 14.34 -36.69
N VAL A 832 1.86 14.30 -37.83
CA VAL A 832 0.76 13.37 -38.11
C VAL A 832 1.11 12.47 -39.30
N ASN A 833 0.92 11.17 -39.14
CA ASN A 833 1.10 10.21 -40.23
C ASN A 833 -0.16 10.02 -41.08
N ASP A 834 -0.06 9.28 -42.19
CA ASP A 834 -1.21 9.03 -43.07
C ASP A 834 -2.36 8.28 -42.41
N GLY A 835 -2.08 7.51 -41.35
CA GLY A 835 -3.08 6.82 -40.55
C GLY A 835 -3.73 7.69 -39.47
N GLY A 836 -3.44 9.00 -39.43
CA GLY A 836 -3.98 9.97 -38.49
C GLY A 836 -3.49 9.82 -37.05
N THR A 837 -2.41 9.09 -36.82
CA THR A 837 -1.72 9.09 -35.52
C THR A 837 -0.83 10.32 -35.45
N GLY A 838 -1.14 11.24 -34.54
CA GLY A 838 -0.32 12.41 -34.24
C GLY A 838 0.64 12.18 -33.08
N LEU A 839 1.74 12.94 -33.04
CA LEU A 839 2.60 13.12 -31.86
C LEU A 839 2.80 14.62 -31.64
N LEU A 840 2.71 15.05 -30.38
CA LEU A 840 2.99 16.44 -30.01
C LEU A 840 4.51 16.63 -29.95
N LEU A 841 5.04 17.47 -30.84
CA LEU A 841 6.48 17.75 -30.92
C LEU A 841 6.89 18.80 -29.88
N ARG A 842 6.15 19.92 -29.81
CA ARG A 842 6.46 21.07 -28.95
C ARG A 842 5.28 22.02 -28.82
N LEU A 843 5.38 22.91 -27.84
CA LEU A 843 4.46 24.03 -27.63
C LEU A 843 5.03 25.30 -28.25
N LEU A 844 4.17 26.17 -28.75
CA LEU A 844 4.51 27.45 -29.34
C LEU A 844 3.81 28.59 -28.58
N ASP A 845 4.46 29.75 -28.50
CA ASP A 845 3.89 30.99 -27.97
C ASP A 845 2.89 31.65 -28.94
N ALA A 846 2.40 32.85 -28.61
CA ALA A 846 1.47 33.60 -29.44
C ALA A 846 2.06 34.00 -30.81
N GLU A 847 3.38 34.17 -30.87
CA GLU A 847 4.16 34.55 -32.05
C GLU A 847 4.54 33.32 -32.90
N GLY A 848 4.21 32.11 -32.46
CA GLY A 848 4.51 30.86 -33.15
C GLY A 848 5.96 30.40 -32.99
N GLN A 849 6.69 30.95 -32.01
CA GLN A 849 8.05 30.53 -31.66
C GLN A 849 8.02 29.35 -30.68
N PRO A 850 9.03 28.46 -30.74
CA PRO A 850 9.09 27.29 -29.86
C PRO A 850 9.39 27.68 -28.42
N LEU A 851 8.57 27.17 -27.50
CA LEU A 851 8.76 27.28 -26.05
C LEU A 851 9.72 26.22 -25.53
#